data_AF-A0AAF5HZE1-F1
#
_entry.id   AF-A0AAF5HZE1-F1
#
_cell.length_a   1.000
_cell.length_b   1.000
_cell.length_c   1.000
_cell.angle_alpha   90.00
_cell.angle_beta   90.00
_cell.angle_gamma   90.00
#
_symmetry.space_group_name_H-M   'P 1'
#
loop_
_entity.id
_entity.type
_entity.pdbx_description
1 polymer ?
#
loop_
_entity_poly.entity_id
_entity_poly.type
_entity_poly.pdbx_seq_one_letter_code
_entity_poly.pdbx_strand_id
1 'polypeptide(L)'
;HQYLSLYYYHFFDMITSKYEERIADIEHVLLIKNELISIDEVKNLSTYGINDQLRPLCWRILLNYLPLRRSEWKDKLTKYRTDYESMVENIFTKPGDFTGDNGDHPLADDPQSKWELYFKDNEVLLQIDKDVRRLRPEIDFFQRETRFPHKTAAAMKLSQRISQNFLTSKLFEVSKLGNDLDVNNEPEEVHWQVVERILFVYSKINLGVKYVQGMNEILGPIYFVFASDPDFEWSKYAEADAFYCFQNLMTEIQDNFIRTMDSSHIGIEAMMEKFYNLLEQYDSHLYNVLVIERNIKPQYYAFRWLSLLLSQEFSLPDVIMLWDCLLADKSRFDLLYYVCLAMLEEKRDELLSGDFGENMRLLQNYPINDIIHIVSIAYEIKNGQRLRKSESISLKSVTSEKTANAKIAINNAVKNILTKFKHNDNKMEKINDQSNTGNEKLLVHSLDEEDHINYFSMGESFERISNEDNPSQNIGFLRQFKFHKDDFKEVKKPAEILSPYEPMLTYHNFIAAYWKTSLMFTKNNTFDVIVSYIGPTKKMTDIPKGALGSNFFSKQTPPSSIKGSVKVGYKINNLFEYCGEEQLTPMGTTVKVYVASNVIKKSYFDEIFKNGDFLYLDVKIIINKDYFNIDNFVKNALGTGTGKNEMTLATVLRKEKHEKCDFVFTVGEVSKNNTVDFFVHKSILSQSSPTLANIFSGTKTFKTDQLCIISNENRIIFPFLSENDMRMILTYLYSGDVELPKFDSYAKVGRVLSLLVSKDNLLDIFKQWDQQMANFLLDLNRENNDEKIITATVKSLIAIYSAPFGALPLSKRISVAILASKINEYKATKKNLFESQELREIISRCNIDRQLNSVTEFKYHVICTKKEYVNNNRYIRIN
;
A
#
# COMPACT_ATOMS: atom_id res chain seq x y z
N HIS A 1 38.64 -35.14 3.42
CA HIS A 1 38.95 -33.93 4.21
C HIS A 1 39.55 -32.79 3.37
N GLN A 2 40.65 -32.97 2.61
CA GLN A 2 41.22 -31.89 1.79
C GLN A 2 40.28 -31.32 0.70
N TYR A 3 39.48 -32.15 0.02
CA TYR A 3 38.53 -31.66 -1.00
C TYR A 3 37.36 -30.84 -0.43
N LEU A 4 36.91 -31.16 0.79
CA LEU A 4 35.86 -30.40 1.47
C LEU A 4 36.38 -29.05 1.96
N SER A 5 37.63 -28.97 2.40
CA SER A 5 38.21 -27.68 2.80
C SER A 5 38.42 -26.77 1.59
N LEU A 6 38.80 -27.30 0.42
CA LEU A 6 39.02 -26.48 -0.78
C LEU A 6 37.72 -25.89 -1.32
N TYR A 7 36.62 -26.65 -1.29
CA TYR A 7 35.31 -26.15 -1.74
C TYR A 7 34.77 -25.08 -0.78
N TYR A 8 34.90 -25.30 0.53
CA TYR A 8 34.58 -24.25 1.51
C TYR A 8 35.49 -23.04 1.35
N TYR A 9 36.80 -23.20 1.13
CA TYR A 9 37.71 -22.07 0.97
C TYR A 9 37.44 -21.28 -0.31
N HIS A 10 37.22 -21.93 -1.45
CA HIS A 10 36.89 -21.22 -2.68
C HIS A 10 35.49 -20.61 -2.66
N PHE A 11 34.51 -21.26 -2.01
CA PHE A 11 33.19 -20.68 -1.84
C PHE A 11 33.22 -19.51 -0.85
N PHE A 12 33.98 -19.63 0.23
CA PHE A 12 34.20 -18.56 1.22
C PHE A 12 34.98 -17.41 0.61
N ASP A 13 36.12 -17.62 -0.06
CA ASP A 13 36.87 -16.58 -0.78
C ASP A 13 36.04 -15.93 -1.89
N MET A 14 35.25 -16.70 -2.66
CA MET A 14 34.37 -16.14 -3.70
C MET A 14 33.24 -15.31 -3.09
N ILE A 15 32.70 -15.70 -1.93
CA ILE A 15 31.75 -14.88 -1.18
C ILE A 15 32.46 -13.65 -0.60
N THR A 16 33.67 -13.78 -0.08
CA THR A 16 34.41 -12.70 0.58
C THR A 16 34.87 -11.65 -0.43
N SER A 17 35.40 -12.05 -1.59
CA SER A 17 35.81 -11.12 -2.66
C SER A 17 34.60 -10.38 -3.22
N LYS A 18 33.49 -11.08 -3.47
CA LYS A 18 32.22 -10.45 -3.89
C LYS A 18 31.62 -9.57 -2.79
N TYR A 19 31.85 -9.91 -1.52
CA TYR A 19 31.38 -9.15 -0.36
C TYR A 19 32.15 -7.83 -0.23
N GLU A 20 33.48 -7.85 -0.34
CA GLU A 20 34.32 -6.66 -0.32
C GLU A 20 34.01 -5.75 -1.53
N GLU A 21 33.91 -6.30 -2.74
CA GLU A 21 33.50 -5.55 -3.93
C GLU A 21 32.11 -4.92 -3.74
N ARG A 22 31.14 -5.67 -3.22
CA ARG A 22 29.79 -5.15 -2.93
C ARG A 22 29.80 -4.06 -1.87
N ILE A 23 30.60 -4.18 -0.81
CA ILE A 23 30.72 -3.12 0.20
C ILE A 23 31.32 -1.88 -0.43
N ALA A 24 32.39 -2.02 -1.21
CA ALA A 24 33.00 -0.90 -1.91
C ALA A 24 31.99 -0.22 -2.86
N ASP A 25 31.14 -1.00 -3.52
CA ASP A 25 30.05 -0.47 -4.36
C ASP A 25 29.00 0.28 -3.53
N ILE A 26 28.60 -0.24 -2.35
CA ILE A 26 27.67 0.45 -1.43
C ILE A 26 28.28 1.76 -0.96
N GLU A 27 29.53 1.72 -0.49
CA GLU A 27 30.26 2.89 -0.03
C GLU A 27 30.36 3.93 -1.14
N HIS A 28 30.66 3.49 -2.36
CA HIS A 28 30.73 4.36 -3.52
C HIS A 28 29.37 5.00 -3.81
N VAL A 29 28.26 4.25 -3.82
CA VAL A 29 26.90 4.79 -4.01
C VAL A 29 26.49 5.76 -2.89
N LEU A 30 26.85 5.46 -1.64
CA LEU A 30 26.40 6.20 -0.46
C LEU A 30 27.29 7.36 -0.03
N LEU A 31 28.58 7.35 -0.33
CA LEU A 31 29.53 8.38 0.14
C LEU A 31 30.20 9.15 -1.00
N ILE A 32 30.52 8.49 -2.13
CA ILE A 32 31.40 9.06 -3.17
C ILE A 32 30.62 9.59 -4.38
N LYS A 33 29.58 8.89 -4.82
CA LYS A 33 28.81 9.21 -6.03
C LYS A 33 27.66 10.20 -5.74
N ASN A 34 27.48 11.09 -6.72
CA ASN A 34 26.24 11.76 -7.14
C ASN A 34 25.46 12.60 -6.09
N GLU A 35 24.95 13.75 -6.55
CA GLU A 35 23.96 14.54 -5.80
C GLU A 35 22.67 13.74 -5.54
N LEU A 36 22.36 12.77 -6.41
CA LEU A 36 21.19 11.89 -6.36
C LEU A 36 21.61 10.43 -6.16
N ILE A 37 21.17 9.83 -5.06
CA ILE A 37 21.40 8.43 -4.71
C ILE A 37 20.35 7.56 -5.42
N SER A 38 20.80 6.49 -6.06
CA SER A 38 19.90 5.50 -6.67
C SER A 38 19.34 4.55 -5.62
N ILE A 39 18.05 4.66 -5.32
CA ILE A 39 17.39 3.75 -4.36
C ILE A 39 17.44 2.30 -4.82
N ASP A 40 17.36 2.03 -6.13
CA ASP A 40 17.43 0.68 -6.68
C ASP A 40 18.84 0.07 -6.49
N GLU A 41 19.90 0.86 -6.65
CA GLU A 41 21.27 0.39 -6.38
C GLU A 41 21.47 0.10 -4.89
N VAL A 42 21.04 1.00 -4.00
CA VAL A 42 21.12 0.80 -2.54
C VAL A 42 20.37 -0.47 -2.13
N LYS A 43 19.15 -0.67 -2.65
CA LYS A 43 18.35 -1.87 -2.40
C LYS A 43 19.05 -3.15 -2.88
N ASN A 44 19.50 -3.17 -4.14
CA ASN A 44 20.15 -4.34 -4.72
C ASN A 44 21.42 -4.73 -3.93
N LEU A 45 22.23 -3.75 -3.55
CA LEU A 45 23.47 -4.02 -2.82
C LEU A 45 23.23 -4.43 -1.36
N SER A 46 22.15 -3.96 -0.73
CA SER A 46 21.80 -4.28 0.67
C SER A 46 21.16 -5.67 0.86
N THR A 47 20.80 -6.35 -0.24
CA THR A 47 20.07 -7.66 -0.26
C THR A 47 20.68 -8.74 0.63
N TYR A 48 22.01 -8.81 0.77
CA TYR A 48 22.71 -9.84 1.56
C TYR A 48 23.46 -9.24 2.76
N GLY A 49 22.84 -8.27 3.42
CA GLY A 49 23.42 -7.58 4.58
C GLY A 49 24.29 -6.38 4.20
N ILE A 50 24.46 -5.47 5.15
CA ILE A 50 25.20 -4.22 5.02
C ILE A 50 26.36 -4.23 6.02
N ASN A 51 27.46 -3.53 5.74
CA ASN A 51 28.53 -3.35 6.72
C ASN A 51 28.08 -2.43 7.88
N ASP A 52 28.54 -2.71 9.10
CA ASP A 52 28.17 -1.96 10.31
C ASP A 52 28.38 -0.44 10.21
N GLN A 53 29.42 0.01 9.51
CA GLN A 53 29.74 1.42 9.37
C GLN A 53 28.74 2.17 8.48
N LEU A 54 28.19 1.49 7.46
CA LEU A 54 27.29 2.09 6.47
C LEU A 54 25.80 1.86 6.80
N ARG A 55 25.50 0.87 7.64
CA ARG A 55 24.13 0.47 7.97
C ARG A 55 23.25 1.61 8.50
N PRO A 56 23.70 2.47 9.43
CA PRO A 56 22.88 3.58 9.90
C PRO A 56 22.43 4.52 8.77
N LEU A 57 23.33 4.80 7.82
CA LEU A 57 23.00 5.63 6.65
C LEU A 57 22.05 4.91 5.69
N CYS A 58 22.29 3.62 5.42
CA CYS A 58 21.39 2.80 4.60
C CYS A 58 19.98 2.78 5.16
N TRP A 59 19.81 2.50 6.46
CA TRP A 59 18.50 2.40 7.09
C TRP A 59 17.74 3.71 7.05
N ARG A 60 18.43 4.85 7.28
CA ARG A 60 17.83 6.18 7.12
C ARG A 60 17.27 6.41 5.70
N ILE A 61 17.91 5.86 4.67
CA ILE A 61 17.40 5.93 3.28
C ILE A 61 16.28 4.91 3.04
N LEU A 62 16.47 3.64 3.43
CA LEU A 62 15.52 2.55 3.18
C LEU A 62 14.19 2.68 3.96
N LEU A 63 14.22 3.40 5.09
CA LEU A 63 13.05 3.79 5.89
C LEU A 63 12.51 5.18 5.49
N ASN A 64 12.90 5.71 4.34
CA ASN A 64 12.40 6.97 3.76
C ASN A 64 12.59 8.21 4.68
N TYR A 65 13.55 8.16 5.60
CA TYR A 65 13.87 9.29 6.47
C TYR A 65 14.71 10.33 5.72
N LEU A 66 15.79 9.91 5.05
CA LEU A 66 16.60 10.78 4.20
C LEU A 66 16.08 10.78 2.75
N PRO A 67 15.96 11.95 2.10
CA PRO A 67 15.61 12.01 0.68
C PRO A 67 16.79 11.51 -0.17
N LEU A 68 16.51 11.09 -1.40
CA LEU A 68 17.55 10.57 -2.30
C LEU A 68 18.52 11.64 -2.78
N ARG A 69 18.13 12.92 -2.71
CA ARG A 69 18.98 14.05 -3.07
C ARG A 69 19.72 14.57 -1.84
N ARG A 70 21.06 14.57 -1.88
CA ARG A 70 21.92 14.95 -0.75
C ARG A 70 21.80 16.42 -0.36
N SER A 71 21.58 17.31 -1.33
CA SER A 71 21.45 18.75 -1.08
C SER A 71 20.27 19.10 -0.18
N GLU A 72 19.26 18.22 -0.09
CA GLU A 72 18.07 18.40 0.76
C GLU A 72 18.27 17.89 2.21
N TRP A 73 19.36 17.16 2.49
CA TRP A 73 19.55 16.50 3.79
C TRP A 73 19.64 17.50 4.93
N LYS A 74 20.42 18.57 4.75
CA LYS A 74 20.67 19.58 5.79
C LYS A 74 19.36 20.22 6.26
N ASP A 75 18.52 20.66 5.33
CA ASP A 75 17.27 21.33 5.65
C ASP A 75 16.27 20.37 6.30
N LYS A 76 16.14 19.15 5.77
CA LYS A 76 15.24 18.12 6.32
C LYS A 76 15.66 17.70 7.74
N LEU A 77 16.94 17.42 7.95
CA LEU A 77 17.48 17.02 9.26
C LEU A 77 17.29 18.12 10.29
N THR A 78 17.61 19.37 9.93
CA THR A 78 17.44 20.52 10.83
C THR A 78 15.98 20.67 11.26
N LYS A 79 15.05 20.60 10.29
CA LYS A 79 13.62 20.67 10.57
C LYS A 79 13.15 19.55 11.49
N TYR A 80 13.39 18.30 11.10
CA TYR A 80 12.90 17.14 11.85
C TYR A 80 13.48 17.05 13.26
N ARG A 81 14.78 17.33 13.42
CA ARG A 81 15.42 17.33 14.75
C ARG A 81 14.87 18.45 15.65
N THR A 82 14.59 19.63 15.08
CA THR A 82 13.98 20.75 15.82
C THR A 82 12.53 20.46 16.21
N ASP A 83 11.75 19.93 15.26
CA ASP A 83 10.35 19.55 15.50
C ASP A 83 10.27 18.49 16.60
N TYR A 84 11.14 17.48 16.56
CA TYR A 84 11.19 16.43 17.58
C TYR A 84 11.59 16.98 18.96
N GLU A 85 12.60 17.84 19.04
CA GLU A 85 12.98 18.52 20.30
C GLU A 85 11.79 19.26 20.92
N SER A 86 11.03 20.00 20.10
CA SER A 86 9.81 20.69 20.54
C SER A 86 8.76 19.70 21.07
N MET A 87 8.57 18.55 20.42
CA MET A 87 7.66 17.50 20.91
C MET A 87 8.11 16.94 22.25
N VAL A 88 9.42 16.74 22.43
CA VAL A 88 9.99 16.25 23.69
C VAL A 88 9.81 17.28 24.82
N GLU A 89 10.03 18.56 24.59
CA GLU A 89 9.82 19.58 25.63
C GLU A 89 8.36 19.62 26.10
N ASN A 90 7.40 19.45 25.17
CA ASN A 90 5.97 19.50 25.46
C ASN A 90 5.47 18.34 26.36
N ILE A 91 6.12 17.16 26.33
CA ILE A 91 5.69 16.02 27.16
C ILE A 91 6.06 16.17 28.64
N PHE A 92 7.05 17.03 28.97
CA PHE A 92 7.58 17.19 30.34
C PHE A 92 6.77 18.15 31.25
N THR A 93 5.58 18.61 30.84
CA THR A 93 4.66 19.45 31.65
C THR A 93 4.47 18.92 33.10
N LYS A 94 4.77 19.72 34.13
CA LYS A 94 4.74 19.29 35.54
C LYS A 94 3.30 19.30 36.10
N PRO A 95 2.98 18.42 37.08
CA PRO A 95 1.71 18.50 37.82
C PRO A 95 1.43 19.89 38.42
N GLY A 96 2.48 20.58 38.90
CA GLY A 96 2.36 21.93 39.46
C GLY A 96 2.16 23.04 38.42
N ASP A 97 2.41 22.78 37.14
CA ASP A 97 2.13 23.77 36.09
C ASP A 97 0.61 23.93 35.88
N PHE A 98 -0.18 22.95 36.36
CA PHE A 98 -1.63 23.02 36.35
C PHE A 98 -2.19 23.81 37.53
N THR A 99 -1.50 23.95 38.67
CA THR A 99 -2.06 24.50 39.92
C THR A 99 -2.07 26.03 40.03
N GLY A 100 -2.14 26.75 38.92
CA GLY A 100 -2.42 28.20 38.94
C GLY A 100 -3.87 28.50 39.34
N ASP A 101 -4.22 29.78 39.54
CA ASP A 101 -5.60 30.22 39.87
C ASP A 101 -6.67 29.73 38.88
N ASN A 102 -6.27 29.37 37.65
CA ASN A 102 -7.12 28.81 36.58
C ASN A 102 -6.89 27.31 36.35
N GLY A 103 -6.25 26.63 37.29
CA GLY A 103 -5.97 25.20 37.25
C GLY A 103 -7.19 24.34 37.46
N ASP A 104 -7.32 23.26 36.71
CA ASP A 104 -8.31 22.23 37.04
C ASP A 104 -7.85 21.44 38.27
N HIS A 105 -8.82 20.97 39.05
CA HIS A 105 -8.54 20.16 40.23
C HIS A 105 -8.16 18.73 39.81
N PRO A 106 -7.21 18.05 40.49
CA PRO A 106 -6.82 16.66 40.16
C PRO A 106 -7.97 15.65 40.17
N LEU A 107 -9.04 15.95 40.90
CA LEU A 107 -10.25 15.14 41.00
C LEU A 107 -11.41 15.71 40.16
N ALA A 108 -11.13 16.56 39.18
CA ALA A 108 -12.17 17.07 38.30
C ALA A 108 -12.70 15.93 37.41
N ASP A 109 -14.01 15.68 37.45
CA ASP A 109 -14.68 14.69 36.59
C ASP A 109 -14.82 15.15 35.12
N ASP A 110 -14.27 16.31 34.76
CA ASP A 110 -14.34 16.87 33.42
C ASP A 110 -13.42 16.06 32.46
N PRO A 111 -13.93 15.47 31.37
CA PRO A 111 -13.12 14.79 30.37
C PRO A 111 -12.03 15.66 29.71
N GLN A 112 -12.15 16.99 29.77
CA GLN A 112 -11.16 17.96 29.28
C GLN A 112 -10.14 18.38 30.35
N SER A 113 -10.27 17.83 31.56
CA SER A 113 -9.30 18.01 32.63
C SER A 113 -7.90 17.66 32.12
N LYS A 114 -6.96 18.58 32.33
CA LYS A 114 -5.53 18.35 32.08
C LYS A 114 -5.02 17.24 32.98
N TRP A 115 -5.58 17.08 34.18
CA TRP A 115 -5.29 15.96 35.08
C TRP A 115 -5.80 14.62 34.55
N GLU A 116 -7.02 14.54 34.03
CA GLU A 116 -7.53 13.30 33.43
C GLU A 116 -6.66 12.85 32.24
N LEU A 117 -6.23 13.80 31.40
CA LEU A 117 -5.26 13.51 30.32
C LEU A 117 -3.91 13.06 30.89
N TYR A 118 -3.41 13.73 31.93
CA TYR A 118 -2.17 13.39 32.61
C TYR A 118 -2.20 11.97 33.22
N PHE A 119 -3.31 11.58 33.85
CA PHE A 119 -3.47 10.23 34.41
C PHE A 119 -3.53 9.16 33.32
N LYS A 120 -4.27 9.40 32.22
CA LYS A 120 -4.29 8.50 31.05
C LYS A 120 -2.91 8.37 30.40
N ASP A 121 -2.17 9.47 30.30
CA ASP A 121 -0.81 9.45 29.80
C ASP A 121 0.10 8.61 30.72
N ASN A 122 -0.06 8.71 32.04
CA ASN A 122 0.70 7.92 33.00
C ASN A 122 0.39 6.42 32.93
N GLU A 123 -0.85 6.01 32.59
CA GLU A 123 -1.19 4.61 32.34
C GLU A 123 -0.43 4.05 31.14
N VAL A 124 -0.41 4.81 30.03
CA VAL A 124 0.34 4.45 28.81
C VAL A 124 1.84 4.41 29.11
N LEU A 125 2.34 5.42 29.83
CA LEU A 125 3.76 5.52 30.21
C LEU A 125 4.18 4.34 31.10
N LEU A 126 3.35 3.93 32.08
CA LEU A 126 3.60 2.76 32.94
C LEU A 126 3.72 1.48 32.12
N GLN A 127 2.96 1.35 31.04
CA GLN A 127 3.09 0.21 30.13
C GLN A 127 4.43 0.27 29.36
N ILE A 128 4.75 1.42 28.78
CA ILE A 128 6.00 1.65 28.06
C ILE A 128 7.21 1.36 28.96
N ASP A 129 7.27 1.94 30.16
CA ASP A 129 8.37 1.77 31.12
C ASP A 129 8.65 0.29 31.43
N LYS A 130 7.60 -0.52 31.64
CA LYS A 130 7.74 -1.96 31.87
C LYS A 130 8.33 -2.69 30.67
N ASP A 131 7.89 -2.34 29.47
CA ASP A 131 8.28 -3.03 28.24
C ASP A 131 9.71 -2.65 27.82
N VAL A 132 10.10 -1.37 27.91
CA VAL A 132 11.46 -0.93 27.55
C VAL A 132 12.52 -1.42 28.53
N ARG A 133 12.19 -1.60 29.83
CA ARG A 133 13.12 -2.19 30.81
C ARG A 133 13.44 -3.66 30.54
N ARG A 134 12.59 -4.33 29.76
CA ARG A 134 12.75 -5.74 29.37
C ARG A 134 13.13 -5.88 27.90
N LEU A 135 13.42 -4.77 27.22
CA LEU A 135 13.85 -4.79 25.83
C LEU A 135 15.26 -5.39 25.74
N ARG A 136 15.38 -6.53 25.04
CA ARG A 136 16.65 -7.20 24.75
C ARG A 136 17.56 -7.40 25.96
N PRO A 137 17.12 -8.13 27.00
CA PRO A 137 17.91 -8.35 28.22
C PRO A 137 19.21 -9.12 27.96
N GLU A 138 19.35 -9.79 26.81
CA GLU A 138 20.56 -10.49 26.38
C GLU A 138 21.74 -9.56 26.05
N ILE A 139 21.50 -8.25 25.86
CA ILE A 139 22.54 -7.25 25.64
C ILE A 139 22.50 -6.15 26.71
N ASP A 140 23.68 -5.69 27.13
CA ASP A 140 23.80 -4.62 28.12
C ASP A 140 23.51 -3.23 27.56
N PHE A 141 23.50 -3.08 26.22
CA PHE A 141 23.38 -1.80 25.52
C PHE A 141 22.26 -0.91 26.07
N PHE A 142 21.05 -1.45 26.22
CA PHE A 142 19.90 -0.66 26.67
C PHE A 142 20.02 -0.20 28.13
N GLN A 143 20.81 -0.90 28.95
CA GLN A 143 21.07 -0.55 30.35
C GLN A 143 22.25 0.41 30.52
N ARG A 144 23.08 0.58 29.48
CA ARG A 144 24.22 1.50 29.48
C ARG A 144 23.76 2.95 29.34
N GLU A 145 24.59 3.83 29.88
CA GLU A 145 24.41 5.28 29.76
C GLU A 145 24.52 5.72 28.30
N THR A 146 23.60 6.59 27.89
CA THR A 146 23.70 7.25 26.58
C THR A 146 24.81 8.29 26.62
N ARG A 147 25.57 8.39 25.53
CA ARG A 147 26.58 9.45 25.35
C ARG A 147 25.98 10.84 25.21
N PHE A 148 24.68 10.92 24.92
CA PHE A 148 23.96 12.15 24.62
C PHE A 148 22.65 12.19 25.42
N PRO A 149 22.72 12.43 26.74
CA PRO A 149 21.53 12.57 27.57
C PRO A 149 20.74 13.82 27.15
N HIS A 150 19.41 13.68 27.03
CA HIS A 150 18.57 14.82 26.68
C HIS A 150 18.40 15.76 27.87
N LYS A 151 18.76 17.06 27.75
CA LYS A 151 18.80 18.04 28.85
C LYS A 151 17.56 18.04 29.77
N THR A 152 16.36 18.14 29.19
CA THR A 152 15.10 18.15 29.96
C THR A 152 14.77 16.80 30.58
N ALA A 153 14.96 15.69 29.84
CA ALA A 153 14.68 14.33 30.32
C ALA A 153 15.64 13.88 31.42
N ALA A 154 16.90 14.31 31.32
CA ALA A 154 17.94 14.17 32.33
C ALA A 154 17.53 14.79 33.66
N ALA A 155 16.96 16.00 33.62
CA ALA A 155 16.51 16.72 34.81
C ALA A 155 15.24 16.12 35.44
N MET A 156 14.35 15.55 34.61
CA MET A 156 13.09 14.94 35.07
C MET A 156 12.81 13.66 34.29
N LYS A 157 13.11 12.51 34.90
CA LYS A 157 12.93 11.20 34.26
C LYS A 157 11.44 10.87 34.14
N LEU A 158 10.98 10.42 32.96
CA LEU A 158 9.58 10.01 32.75
C LEU A 158 9.17 8.89 33.71
N SER A 159 10.04 7.90 33.93
CA SER A 159 9.86 6.87 34.97
C SER A 159 9.52 7.39 36.39
N GLN A 160 9.94 8.61 36.77
CA GLN A 160 9.57 9.20 38.06
C GLN A 160 8.08 9.54 38.15
N ARG A 161 7.43 9.89 37.02
CA ARG A 161 5.97 10.16 36.97
C ARG A 161 5.16 8.96 37.41
N ILE A 162 5.60 7.78 37.01
CA ILE A 162 4.95 6.51 37.35
C ILE A 162 5.17 6.15 38.83
N SER A 163 6.38 6.38 39.35
CA SER A 163 6.73 6.00 40.73
C SER A 163 5.89 6.72 41.79
N GLN A 164 5.38 7.93 41.50
CA GLN A 164 4.51 8.67 42.40
C GLN A 164 3.13 8.02 42.61
N ASN A 165 2.72 7.06 41.76
CA ASN A 165 1.50 6.28 41.98
C ASN A 165 1.61 5.31 43.16
N PHE A 166 2.83 5.02 43.64
CA PHE A 166 3.02 4.42 44.94
C PHE A 166 3.26 5.54 45.94
N LEU A 167 2.30 5.74 46.84
CA LEU A 167 2.54 6.43 48.10
C LEU A 167 3.62 5.65 48.85
N THR A 168 4.88 5.92 48.54
CA THR A 168 5.98 5.52 49.41
C THR A 168 5.71 6.21 50.72
N SER A 169 5.73 5.47 51.83
CA SER A 169 5.60 6.00 53.18
C SER A 169 6.85 6.81 53.53
N LYS A 170 7.07 7.89 52.79
CA LYS A 170 8.23 8.78 52.90
C LYS A 170 8.16 9.65 54.15
N LEU A 171 7.10 9.51 54.96
CA LEU A 171 7.07 10.02 56.33
C LEU A 171 8.11 9.33 57.24
N PHE A 172 8.79 8.26 56.80
CA PHE A 172 9.82 7.59 57.60
C PHE A 172 11.27 7.72 57.12
N GLU A 173 11.56 8.37 55.98
CA GLU A 173 12.96 8.52 55.51
C GLU A 173 13.46 9.95 55.34
N VAL A 174 12.73 10.94 55.85
CA VAL A 174 13.20 12.34 55.91
C VAL A 174 14.52 12.47 56.70
N SER A 175 14.94 11.47 57.47
CA SER A 175 16.20 11.51 58.22
C SER A 175 17.45 11.07 57.45
N LYS A 176 17.42 10.74 56.14
CA LYS A 176 18.67 10.39 55.42
C LYS A 176 18.98 11.11 54.12
N LEU A 177 18.03 11.80 53.48
CA LEU A 177 18.34 12.53 52.24
C LEU A 177 18.67 14.02 52.49
N GLY A 178 19.38 14.29 53.58
CA GLY A 178 19.72 15.63 54.01
C GLY A 178 20.99 16.24 53.42
N ASN A 179 21.80 15.54 52.58
CA ASN A 179 23.11 16.09 52.21
C ASN A 179 23.75 15.71 50.84
N ASP A 180 23.15 14.96 49.92
CA ASP A 180 23.84 14.56 48.67
C ASP A 180 23.10 14.98 47.38
N LEU A 181 22.67 16.25 47.28
CA LEU A 181 22.53 16.89 45.97
C LEU A 181 23.94 17.34 45.54
N ASP A 182 24.81 16.40 45.20
CA ASP A 182 26.07 16.73 44.54
C ASP A 182 25.73 17.24 43.14
N VAL A 183 25.80 18.57 42.99
CA VAL A 183 25.43 19.32 41.77
C VAL A 183 26.43 19.04 40.62
N ASN A 184 27.45 18.20 40.82
CA ASN A 184 28.54 18.01 39.86
C ASN A 184 28.51 16.72 39.03
N ASN A 185 27.52 15.84 39.19
CA ASN A 185 27.38 14.70 38.27
C ASN A 185 26.54 15.09 37.06
N GLU A 186 27.09 14.88 35.85
CA GLU A 186 26.31 14.96 34.61
C GLU A 186 25.09 14.04 34.72
N PRO A 187 23.93 14.45 34.19
CA PRO A 187 22.72 13.68 34.39
C PRO A 187 22.79 12.33 33.66
N GLU A 188 22.87 11.27 34.44
CA GLU A 188 22.92 9.88 33.99
C GLU A 188 21.57 9.45 33.39
N GLU A 189 21.49 9.41 32.06
CA GLU A 189 20.39 8.82 31.28
C GLU A 189 20.87 7.53 30.61
N VAL A 190 20.03 6.50 30.59
CA VAL A 190 20.33 5.20 29.98
C VAL A 190 19.51 4.97 28.71
N HIS A 191 20.01 4.14 27.80
CA HIS A 191 19.42 3.96 26.48
C HIS A 191 17.94 3.51 26.49
N TRP A 192 17.50 2.68 27.45
CA TRP A 192 16.08 2.31 27.55
C TRP A 192 15.17 3.51 27.88
N GLN A 193 15.67 4.55 28.56
CA GLN A 193 14.91 5.78 28.84
C GLN A 193 14.73 6.64 27.58
N VAL A 194 15.71 6.58 26.67
CA VAL A 194 15.57 7.21 25.36
C VAL A 194 14.48 6.51 24.55
N VAL A 195 14.47 5.18 24.56
CA VAL A 195 13.41 4.37 23.92
C VAL A 195 12.03 4.65 24.56
N GLU A 196 11.96 4.75 25.90
CA GLU A 196 10.74 5.15 26.65
C GLU A 196 10.16 6.45 26.08
N ARG A 197 11.03 7.45 25.93
CA ARG A 197 10.65 8.78 25.45
C ARG A 197 10.18 8.76 24.01
N ILE A 198 10.87 8.09 23.10
CA ILE A 198 10.45 7.96 21.70
C ILE A 198 9.05 7.33 21.60
N LEU A 199 8.81 6.23 22.32
CA LEU A 199 7.51 5.55 22.30
C LEU A 199 6.41 6.42 22.92
N PHE A 200 6.73 7.16 23.97
CA PHE A 200 5.77 8.05 24.62
C PHE A 200 5.39 9.20 23.68
N VAL A 201 6.36 9.87 23.06
CA VAL A 201 6.12 10.90 22.03
C VAL A 201 5.28 10.34 20.87
N TYR A 202 5.62 9.15 20.37
CA TYR A 202 4.83 8.46 19.34
C TYR A 202 3.38 8.26 19.76
N SER A 203 3.14 7.82 21.00
CA SER A 203 1.80 7.58 21.53
C SER A 203 0.94 8.84 21.62
N LYS A 204 1.57 9.99 21.92
CA LYS A 204 0.92 11.30 22.03
C LYS A 204 0.51 11.85 20.67
N ILE A 205 1.31 11.61 19.64
CA ILE A 205 1.06 12.08 18.27
C ILE A 205 0.04 11.18 17.57
N ASN A 206 0.20 9.87 17.71
CA ASN A 206 -0.59 8.87 17.01
C ASN A 206 -1.76 8.37 17.88
N LEU A 207 -2.64 9.29 18.33
CA LEU A 207 -3.75 8.98 19.25
C LEU A 207 -4.71 7.87 18.77
N GLY A 208 -4.73 7.58 17.45
CA GLY A 208 -5.52 6.51 16.87
C GLY A 208 -4.98 5.10 17.15
N VAL A 209 -3.66 4.94 17.26
CA VAL A 209 -2.99 3.65 17.54
C VAL A 209 -2.51 3.62 18.99
N LYS A 210 -1.97 4.74 19.46
CA LYS A 210 -1.22 4.88 20.73
C LYS A 210 -0.07 3.87 20.81
N TYR A 211 0.49 3.70 22.00
CA TYR A 211 1.44 2.63 22.24
C TYR A 211 0.71 1.28 22.38
N VAL A 212 1.25 0.26 21.73
CA VAL A 212 0.81 -1.12 21.83
C VAL A 212 2.03 -1.99 22.10
N GLN A 213 1.90 -2.95 23.02
CA GLN A 213 2.98 -3.86 23.37
C GLN A 213 3.56 -4.55 22.12
N GLY A 214 4.88 -4.58 22.00
CA GLY A 214 5.60 -5.07 20.83
C GLY A 214 6.19 -3.95 19.96
N MET A 215 5.65 -2.73 20.01
CA MET A 215 6.23 -1.57 19.33
C MET A 215 7.67 -1.26 19.81
N ASN A 216 7.97 -1.54 21.08
CA ASN A 216 9.32 -1.43 21.64
C ASN A 216 10.31 -2.37 20.94
N GLU A 217 9.87 -3.57 20.54
CA GLU A 217 10.70 -4.55 19.84
C GLU A 217 10.97 -4.18 18.38
N ILE A 218 10.11 -3.32 17.80
CA ILE A 218 10.34 -2.74 16.48
C ILE A 218 11.29 -1.54 16.57
N LEU A 219 11.13 -0.69 17.58
CA LEU A 219 11.99 0.47 17.78
C LEU A 219 13.41 0.09 18.22
N GLY A 220 13.57 -0.96 19.03
CA GLY A 220 14.85 -1.37 19.60
C GLY A 220 15.98 -1.51 18.57
N PRO A 221 15.82 -2.32 17.52
CA PRO A 221 16.83 -2.46 16.47
C PRO A 221 17.17 -1.16 15.75
N ILE A 222 16.16 -0.33 15.44
CA ILE A 222 16.34 0.97 14.76
C ILE A 222 17.19 1.89 15.64
N TYR A 223 16.82 2.02 16.91
CA TYR A 223 17.54 2.87 17.85
C TYR A 223 18.96 2.36 18.09
N PHE A 224 19.16 1.06 18.27
CA PHE A 224 20.48 0.47 18.44
C PHE A 224 21.41 0.81 17.27
N VAL A 225 20.94 0.64 16.02
CA VAL A 225 21.73 0.94 14.82
C VAL A 225 22.12 2.42 14.77
N PHE A 226 21.20 3.33 15.08
CA PHE A 226 21.49 4.77 14.99
C PHE A 226 22.31 5.31 16.16
N ALA A 227 22.12 4.77 17.37
CA ALA A 227 22.89 5.17 18.54
C ALA A 227 24.31 4.57 18.53
N SER A 228 24.51 3.45 17.81
CA SER A 228 25.81 2.83 17.58
C SER A 228 26.53 3.36 16.32
N ASP A 229 25.99 4.41 15.69
CA ASP A 229 26.61 5.04 14.51
C ASP A 229 28.03 5.52 14.85
N PRO A 230 29.06 5.15 14.04
CA PRO A 230 30.44 5.54 14.31
C PRO A 230 30.66 7.05 14.22
N ASP A 231 29.80 7.77 13.49
CA ASP A 231 29.88 9.23 13.40
C ASP A 231 29.16 9.88 14.61
N PHE A 232 29.92 10.69 15.34
CA PHE A 232 29.43 11.41 16.52
C PHE A 232 28.30 12.40 16.19
N GLU A 233 28.34 13.05 15.02
CA GLU A 233 27.28 14.00 14.64
C GLU A 233 25.98 13.29 14.29
N TRP A 234 26.03 12.04 13.82
CA TRP A 234 24.83 11.23 13.56
C TRP A 234 24.30 10.56 14.83
N SER A 235 25.18 9.95 15.63
CA SER A 235 24.79 9.31 16.89
C SER A 235 24.21 10.30 17.92
N LYS A 236 24.65 11.56 17.90
CA LYS A 236 24.10 12.65 18.72
C LYS A 236 22.59 12.86 18.53
N TYR A 237 22.09 12.68 17.31
CA TYR A 237 20.67 12.85 16.98
C TYR A 237 19.96 11.51 16.74
N ALA A 238 20.56 10.40 17.19
CA ALA A 238 20.01 9.06 17.00
C ALA A 238 18.56 8.92 17.47
N GLU A 239 18.20 9.60 18.56
CA GLU A 239 16.83 9.59 19.10
C GLU A 239 15.80 10.16 18.11
N ALA A 240 16.02 11.38 17.63
CA ALA A 240 15.13 12.04 16.68
C ALA A 240 15.07 11.28 15.36
N ASP A 241 16.21 10.85 14.85
CA ASP A 241 16.31 10.05 13.61
C ASP A 241 15.54 8.71 13.77
N ALA A 242 15.70 8.04 14.92
CA ALA A 242 15.01 6.78 15.23
C ALA A 242 13.50 6.99 15.32
N PHE A 243 13.02 8.08 15.94
CA PHE A 243 11.60 8.41 16.02
C PHE A 243 10.95 8.49 14.64
N TYR A 244 11.55 9.23 13.69
CA TYR A 244 10.95 9.37 12.36
C TYR A 244 11.07 8.11 11.51
N CYS A 245 12.19 7.37 11.60
CA CYS A 245 12.32 6.07 10.95
C CYS A 245 11.29 5.07 11.48
N PHE A 246 11.09 5.04 12.80
CA PHE A 246 10.07 4.24 13.46
C PHE A 246 8.67 4.68 13.04
N GLN A 247 8.37 5.98 13.01
CA GLN A 247 7.09 6.52 12.54
C GLN A 247 6.80 6.10 11.09
N ASN A 248 7.78 6.16 10.19
CA ASN A 248 7.65 5.75 8.80
C ASN A 248 7.34 4.25 8.69
N LEU A 249 8.10 3.40 9.42
CA LEU A 249 7.86 1.97 9.44
C LEU A 249 6.48 1.63 10.04
N MET A 250 6.13 2.25 11.17
CA MET A 250 4.81 2.08 11.80
C MET A 250 3.68 2.51 10.87
N THR A 251 3.87 3.53 10.03
CA THR A 251 2.84 3.91 9.03
C THR A 251 2.58 2.77 8.02
N GLU A 252 3.57 1.91 7.77
CA GLU A 252 3.44 0.73 6.91
C GLU A 252 2.80 -0.47 7.64
N ILE A 253 3.05 -0.65 8.95
CA ILE A 253 2.64 -1.86 9.72
C ILE A 253 1.60 -1.61 10.83
N GLN A 254 1.16 -0.38 11.06
CA GLN A 254 0.27 0.00 12.19
C GLN A 254 -1.04 -0.79 12.25
N ASP A 255 -1.53 -1.27 11.11
CA ASP A 255 -2.77 -2.04 11.04
C ASP A 255 -2.68 -3.35 11.85
N ASN A 256 -1.46 -3.89 12.04
CA ASN A 256 -1.20 -5.07 12.87
C ASN A 256 -1.29 -4.80 14.39
N PHE A 257 -1.31 -3.54 14.81
CA PHE A 257 -1.35 -3.14 16.22
C PHE A 257 -2.73 -2.62 16.65
N ILE A 258 -3.65 -2.40 15.71
CA ILE A 258 -4.99 -1.91 16.00
C ILE A 258 -5.92 -3.11 16.16
N ARG A 259 -6.31 -3.43 17.40
CA ARG A 259 -7.18 -4.60 17.70
C ARG A 259 -8.47 -4.67 16.86
N THR A 260 -9.07 -3.52 16.52
CA THR A 260 -10.29 -3.50 15.68
C THR A 260 -10.02 -3.86 14.22
N MET A 261 -8.76 -3.89 13.81
CA MET A 261 -8.27 -4.27 12.49
C MET A 261 -7.74 -5.71 12.44
N ASP A 262 -7.62 -6.43 13.56
CA ASP A 262 -7.07 -7.80 13.59
C ASP A 262 -7.79 -8.73 12.61
N SER A 263 -9.13 -8.71 12.62
CA SER A 263 -10.00 -9.47 11.71
C SER A 263 -10.25 -8.81 10.36
N SER A 264 -9.50 -7.74 10.06
CA SER A 264 -9.50 -7.14 8.72
C SER A 264 -8.47 -7.85 7.84
N HIS A 265 -8.61 -7.71 6.53
CA HIS A 265 -7.73 -8.33 5.54
C HIS A 265 -6.30 -7.76 5.45
N ILE A 266 -6.02 -6.63 6.10
CA ILE A 266 -4.64 -6.10 6.27
C ILE A 266 -4.17 -6.36 7.69
N GLY A 267 -5.11 -6.73 8.56
CA GLY A 267 -4.83 -7.12 9.90
C GLY A 267 -4.00 -8.38 9.94
N ILE A 268 -3.56 -8.64 11.16
CA ILE A 268 -2.67 -9.74 11.45
C ILE A 268 -3.30 -11.11 11.15
N GLU A 269 -4.64 -11.28 11.25
CA GLU A 269 -5.30 -12.55 10.92
C GLU A 269 -5.14 -12.91 9.43
N ALA A 270 -5.25 -11.92 8.54
CA ALA A 270 -5.11 -12.14 7.12
C ALA A 270 -3.64 -12.33 6.69
N MET A 271 -2.69 -11.66 7.35
CA MET A 271 -1.27 -11.95 7.15
C MET A 271 -0.96 -13.41 7.52
N MET A 272 -1.52 -13.90 8.63
CA MET A 272 -1.38 -15.29 9.05
C MET A 272 -2.03 -16.28 8.07
N GLU A 273 -3.22 -15.97 7.55
CA GLU A 273 -3.88 -16.79 6.54
C GLU A 273 -3.07 -16.84 5.24
N LYS A 274 -2.57 -15.69 4.75
CA LYS A 274 -1.71 -15.63 3.56
C LYS A 274 -0.43 -16.45 3.75
N PHE A 275 0.19 -16.38 4.92
CA PHE A 275 1.36 -17.20 5.26
C PHE A 275 1.04 -18.71 5.19
N TYR A 276 -0.09 -19.14 5.74
CA TYR A 276 -0.49 -20.56 5.71
C TYR A 276 -0.85 -21.04 4.31
N ASN A 277 -1.53 -20.20 3.51
CA ASN A 277 -1.80 -20.51 2.11
C ASN A 277 -0.50 -20.68 1.29
N LEU A 278 0.53 -19.86 1.57
CA LEU A 278 1.84 -20.01 0.96
C LEU A 278 2.56 -21.30 1.44
N LEU A 279 2.43 -21.66 2.72
CA LEU A 279 2.96 -22.90 3.25
C LEU A 279 2.31 -24.13 2.60
N GLU A 280 0.98 -24.15 2.46
CA GLU A 280 0.25 -25.24 1.79
C GLU A 280 0.68 -25.40 0.33
N GLN A 281 0.88 -24.30 -0.39
CA GLN A 281 1.32 -24.31 -1.78
C GLN A 281 2.78 -24.75 -1.95
N TYR A 282 3.65 -24.38 -1.01
CA TYR A 282 5.08 -24.66 -1.08
C TYR A 282 5.44 -26.08 -0.58
N ASP A 283 4.94 -26.46 0.60
CA ASP A 283 5.13 -27.77 1.22
C ASP A 283 3.81 -28.27 1.85
N SER A 284 2.92 -28.77 0.99
CA SER A 284 1.64 -29.36 1.40
C SER A 284 1.80 -30.50 2.40
N HIS A 285 2.91 -31.25 2.38
CA HIS A 285 3.12 -32.33 3.35
C HIS A 285 3.36 -31.77 4.76
N LEU A 286 4.25 -30.79 4.89
CA LEU A 286 4.51 -30.11 6.16
C LEU A 286 3.25 -29.39 6.67
N TYR A 287 2.50 -28.73 5.78
CA TYR A 287 1.23 -28.10 6.11
C TYR A 287 0.22 -29.11 6.69
N ASN A 288 0.01 -30.24 6.02
CA ASN A 288 -0.94 -31.25 6.47
C ASN A 288 -0.55 -31.80 7.85
N VAL A 289 0.74 -32.06 8.09
CA VAL A 289 1.20 -32.54 9.41
C VAL A 289 1.01 -31.47 10.48
N LEU A 290 1.51 -30.25 10.29
CA LEU A 290 1.47 -29.20 11.32
C LEU A 290 0.05 -28.69 11.59
N VAL A 291 -0.71 -28.39 10.52
CA VAL A 291 -1.98 -27.68 10.63
C VAL A 291 -3.16 -28.64 10.77
N ILE A 292 -3.20 -29.70 9.98
CA ILE A 292 -4.35 -30.63 9.98
C ILE A 292 -4.20 -31.71 11.05
N GLU A 293 -3.06 -32.42 11.08
CA GLU A 293 -2.87 -33.53 12.03
C GLU A 293 -2.54 -33.04 13.45
N ARG A 294 -1.59 -32.10 13.58
CA ARG A 294 -1.15 -31.58 14.89
C ARG A 294 -2.00 -30.40 15.39
N ASN A 295 -2.86 -29.83 14.54
CA ASN A 295 -3.75 -28.71 14.89
C ASN A 295 -3.00 -27.47 15.46
N ILE A 296 -1.79 -27.21 14.96
CA ILE A 296 -1.02 -26.02 15.30
C ILE A 296 -1.60 -24.85 14.53
N LYS A 297 -2.04 -23.83 15.27
CA LYS A 297 -2.61 -22.59 14.70
C LYS A 297 -1.53 -21.52 14.54
N PRO A 298 -1.64 -20.65 13.51
CA PRO A 298 -0.62 -19.63 13.26
C PRO A 298 -0.55 -18.61 14.40
N GLN A 299 -1.67 -18.37 15.08
CA GLN A 299 -1.77 -17.45 16.21
C GLN A 299 -0.79 -17.79 17.35
N TYR A 300 -0.35 -19.04 17.47
CA TYR A 300 0.54 -19.47 18.55
C TYR A 300 2.01 -19.10 18.36
N TYR A 301 2.44 -18.78 17.13
CA TYR A 301 3.84 -18.42 16.83
C TYR A 301 3.95 -17.37 15.72
N ALA A 302 3.26 -17.58 14.59
CA ALA A 302 3.34 -16.72 13.41
C ALA A 302 2.79 -15.30 13.65
N PHE A 303 1.83 -15.11 14.57
CA PHE A 303 1.40 -13.77 14.98
C PHE A 303 2.60 -12.90 15.37
N ARG A 304 3.49 -13.44 16.22
CA ARG A 304 4.67 -12.75 16.72
C ARG A 304 5.71 -12.55 15.62
N TRP A 305 5.96 -13.59 14.81
CA TRP A 305 6.90 -13.52 13.69
C TRP A 305 6.54 -12.40 12.71
N LEU A 306 5.25 -12.29 12.37
CA LEU A 306 4.76 -11.35 11.37
C LEU A 306 4.59 -9.94 11.93
N SER A 307 3.99 -9.79 13.13
CA SER A 307 3.75 -8.48 13.73
C SER A 307 5.03 -7.78 14.17
N LEU A 308 6.03 -8.54 14.62
CA LEU A 308 7.30 -8.01 15.15
C LEU A 308 8.47 -8.15 14.17
N LEU A 309 8.22 -8.51 12.90
CA LEU A 309 9.24 -8.68 11.87
C LEU A 309 10.40 -9.58 12.33
N LEU A 310 10.03 -10.71 12.95
CA LEU A 310 10.94 -11.73 13.50
C LEU A 310 11.91 -11.22 14.58
N SER A 311 11.68 -10.04 15.15
CA SER A 311 12.61 -9.47 16.12
C SER A 311 12.79 -10.37 17.34
N GLN A 312 11.75 -11.00 17.88
CA GLN A 312 11.88 -11.86 19.09
C GLN A 312 12.48 -13.25 18.85
N GLU A 313 12.60 -13.71 17.61
CA GLU A 313 13.06 -15.09 17.33
C GLU A 313 14.58 -15.17 17.18
N PHE A 314 15.22 -14.04 16.86
CA PHE A 314 16.63 -13.96 16.56
C PHE A 314 17.36 -13.00 17.50
N SER A 315 18.67 -13.23 17.65
CA SER A 315 19.55 -12.33 18.38
C SER A 315 19.59 -10.96 17.69
N LEU A 316 19.86 -9.87 18.43
CA LEU A 316 19.84 -8.53 17.82
C LEU A 316 20.75 -8.41 16.56
N PRO A 317 21.99 -8.94 16.54
CA PRO A 317 22.82 -8.93 15.33
C PRO A 317 22.14 -9.62 14.13
N ASP A 318 21.51 -10.77 14.35
CA ASP A 318 20.80 -11.51 13.30
C ASP A 318 19.54 -10.77 12.83
N VAL A 319 18.81 -10.13 13.76
CA VAL A 319 17.65 -9.28 13.43
C VAL A 319 18.07 -8.12 12.55
N ILE A 320 19.17 -7.45 12.89
CA ILE A 320 19.71 -6.34 12.10
C ILE A 320 20.08 -6.82 10.69
N MET A 321 20.76 -7.95 10.58
CA MET A 321 21.15 -8.51 9.29
C MET A 321 19.93 -8.95 8.46
N LEU A 322 18.92 -9.57 9.09
CA LEU A 322 17.65 -9.89 8.45
C LEU A 322 16.92 -8.62 7.98
N TRP A 323 16.95 -7.57 8.79
CA TRP A 323 16.30 -6.29 8.49
C TRP A 323 17.00 -5.54 7.37
N ASP A 324 18.33 -5.66 7.21
CA ASP A 324 19.02 -5.18 6.01
C ASP A 324 18.35 -5.73 4.75
N CYS A 325 18.08 -7.05 4.72
CA CYS A 325 17.44 -7.74 3.61
C CYS A 325 15.96 -7.33 3.44
N LEU A 326 15.19 -7.32 4.53
CA LEU A 326 13.78 -6.92 4.49
C LEU A 326 13.64 -5.48 4.01
N LEU A 327 14.36 -4.52 4.58
CA LEU A 327 14.23 -3.10 4.23
C LEU A 327 14.67 -2.82 2.80
N ALA A 328 15.64 -3.57 2.28
CA ALA A 328 16.12 -3.50 0.90
C ALA A 328 15.11 -4.04 -0.13
N ASP A 329 14.32 -5.05 0.21
CA ASP A 329 13.44 -5.70 -0.75
C ASP A 329 12.28 -4.78 -1.19
N LYS A 330 11.98 -4.80 -2.50
CA LYS A 330 10.87 -4.01 -3.08
C LYS A 330 9.51 -4.43 -2.53
N SER A 331 9.35 -5.68 -2.14
CA SER A 331 8.18 -6.27 -1.52
C SER A 331 8.53 -6.88 -0.15
N ARG A 332 9.12 -6.06 0.74
CA ARG A 332 9.62 -6.46 2.07
C ARG A 332 8.69 -7.32 2.92
N PHE A 333 7.39 -7.01 2.94
CA PHE A 333 6.41 -7.78 3.72
C PHE A 333 6.01 -9.09 3.02
N ASP A 334 6.19 -9.19 1.70
CA ASP A 334 6.09 -10.48 1.02
C ASP A 334 7.34 -11.33 1.28
N LEU A 335 8.53 -10.72 1.25
CA LEU A 335 9.78 -11.39 1.62
C LEU A 335 9.70 -11.99 3.03
N LEU A 336 9.07 -11.31 3.98
CA LEU A 336 8.85 -11.81 5.34
C LEU A 336 8.14 -13.19 5.35
N TYR A 337 7.14 -13.42 4.49
CA TYR A 337 6.50 -14.74 4.40
C TYR A 337 7.49 -15.81 3.93
N TYR A 338 8.33 -15.49 2.94
CA TYR A 338 9.33 -16.42 2.43
C TYR A 338 10.44 -16.70 3.44
N VAL A 339 10.81 -15.73 4.28
CA VAL A 339 11.73 -15.95 5.42
C VAL A 339 11.09 -16.89 6.44
N CYS A 340 9.81 -16.68 6.77
CA CYS A 340 9.09 -17.59 7.66
C CYS A 340 8.98 -19.02 7.07
N LEU A 341 8.79 -19.16 5.74
CA LEU A 341 8.81 -20.47 5.07
C LEU A 341 10.19 -21.12 5.11
N ALA A 342 11.26 -20.34 4.90
CA ALA A 342 12.62 -20.81 4.99
C ALA A 342 12.96 -21.34 6.40
N MET A 343 12.49 -20.65 7.45
CA MET A 343 12.61 -21.13 8.83
C MET A 343 11.91 -22.48 9.03
N LEU A 344 10.68 -22.63 8.51
CA LEU A 344 9.96 -23.90 8.58
C LEU A 344 10.65 -25.01 7.77
N GLU A 345 11.24 -24.67 6.63
CA GLU A 345 11.94 -25.64 5.78
C GLU A 345 13.20 -26.18 6.44
N GLU A 346 13.97 -25.32 7.09
CA GLU A 346 15.22 -25.67 7.77
C GLU A 346 14.97 -26.64 8.94
N LYS A 347 13.86 -26.48 9.66
CA LYS A 347 13.44 -27.36 10.78
C LYS A 347 12.42 -28.41 10.39
N ARG A 348 12.25 -28.65 9.08
CA ARG A 348 11.17 -29.50 8.57
C ARG A 348 11.25 -30.92 9.12
N ASP A 349 12.42 -31.53 9.15
CA ASP A 349 12.55 -32.94 9.52
C ASP A 349 12.23 -33.13 11.02
N GLU A 350 12.66 -32.20 11.88
CA GLU A 350 12.25 -32.14 13.29
C GLU A 350 10.73 -31.93 13.42
N LEU A 351 10.16 -30.99 12.68
CA LEU A 351 8.73 -30.66 12.70
C LEU A 351 7.82 -31.83 12.26
N LEU A 352 8.28 -32.63 11.30
CA LEU A 352 7.54 -33.81 10.85
C LEU A 352 7.62 -34.96 11.86
N SER A 353 8.75 -35.10 12.55
CA SER A 353 8.95 -36.13 13.56
C SER A 353 8.29 -35.79 14.91
N GLY A 354 8.15 -34.49 15.20
CA GLY A 354 7.69 -33.99 16.49
C GLY A 354 6.18 -34.10 16.72
N ASP A 355 5.82 -34.13 18.01
CA ASP A 355 4.43 -33.98 18.45
C ASP A 355 4.02 -32.50 18.57
N PHE A 356 2.78 -32.24 19.00
CA PHE A 356 2.29 -30.86 19.19
C PHE A 356 3.18 -30.05 20.15
N GLY A 357 3.62 -30.65 21.27
CA GLY A 357 4.39 -29.96 22.29
C GLY A 357 5.82 -29.65 21.84
N GLU A 358 6.47 -30.62 21.20
CA GLU A 358 7.81 -30.48 20.62
C GLU A 358 7.82 -29.43 19.51
N ASN A 359 6.85 -29.49 18.59
CA ASN A 359 6.73 -28.51 17.50
C ASN A 359 6.42 -27.12 18.02
N MET A 360 5.52 -26.97 19.00
CA MET A 360 5.23 -25.68 19.61
C MET A 360 6.46 -25.08 20.29
N ARG A 361 7.23 -25.90 21.03
CA ARG A 361 8.48 -25.45 21.68
C ARG A 361 9.52 -25.01 20.64
N LEU A 362 9.65 -25.76 19.55
CA LEU A 362 10.58 -25.48 18.47
C LEU A 362 10.22 -24.20 17.70
N LEU A 363 8.93 -23.96 17.44
CA LEU A 363 8.45 -22.78 16.73
C LEU A 363 8.46 -21.51 17.59
N GLN A 364 8.25 -21.62 18.91
CA GLN A 364 8.28 -20.47 19.82
C GLN A 364 9.68 -20.12 20.35
N ASN A 365 10.62 -21.05 20.27
CA ASN A 365 12.03 -20.86 20.65
C ASN A 365 12.91 -21.41 19.52
N TYR A 366 12.87 -20.73 18.37
CA TYR A 366 13.56 -21.17 17.17
C TYR A 366 15.08 -21.27 17.43
N PRO A 367 15.70 -22.45 17.28
CA PRO A 367 17.12 -22.60 17.54
C PRO A 367 17.94 -21.95 16.42
N ILE A 368 18.92 -21.16 16.84
CA ILE A 368 19.80 -20.36 15.96
C ILE A 368 20.66 -21.31 15.10
N ASN A 369 20.58 -21.15 13.78
CA ASN A 369 21.42 -21.86 12.80
C ASN A 369 22.36 -20.87 12.09
N ASP A 370 21.92 -20.33 10.96
CA ASP A 370 22.62 -19.33 10.15
C ASP A 370 21.57 -18.48 9.43
N ILE A 371 21.43 -17.22 9.86
CA ILE A 371 20.43 -16.32 9.30
C ILE A 371 20.69 -16.00 7.81
N ILE A 372 21.94 -16.03 7.36
CA ILE A 372 22.28 -15.82 5.93
C ILE A 372 21.76 -16.99 5.11
N HIS A 373 21.91 -18.21 5.64
CA HIS A 373 21.35 -19.40 5.02
C HIS A 373 19.83 -19.29 4.88
N ILE A 374 19.11 -18.93 5.95
CA ILE A 374 17.65 -18.75 5.92
C ILE A 374 17.23 -17.70 4.88
N VAL A 375 17.91 -16.56 4.82
CA VAL A 375 17.64 -15.50 3.84
C VAL A 375 17.89 -15.98 2.40
N SER A 376 18.97 -16.73 2.17
CA SER A 376 19.25 -17.33 0.86
C SER A 376 18.12 -18.26 0.43
N ILE A 377 17.69 -19.16 1.32
CA ILE A 377 16.55 -20.04 1.07
C ILE A 377 15.30 -19.20 0.75
N ALA A 378 15.02 -18.15 1.52
CA ALA A 378 13.85 -17.30 1.32
C ALA A 378 13.85 -16.67 -0.08
N TYR A 379 14.99 -16.15 -0.56
CA TYR A 379 15.10 -15.63 -1.92
C TYR A 379 14.95 -16.72 -2.99
N GLU A 380 15.53 -17.91 -2.78
CA GLU A 380 15.36 -19.03 -3.72
C GLU A 380 13.89 -19.47 -3.83
N ILE A 381 13.15 -19.52 -2.70
CA ILE A 381 11.72 -19.81 -2.69
C ILE A 381 10.95 -18.71 -3.42
N LYS A 382 11.20 -17.44 -3.06
CA LYS A 382 10.55 -16.27 -3.68
C LYS A 382 10.73 -16.22 -5.19
N ASN A 383 11.94 -16.53 -5.67
CA ASN A 383 12.29 -16.49 -7.09
C ASN A 383 11.93 -17.79 -7.84
N GLY A 384 11.34 -18.77 -7.17
CA GLY A 384 11.00 -20.07 -7.77
C GLY A 384 12.21 -20.94 -8.16
N GLN A 385 13.38 -20.67 -7.58
CA GLN A 385 14.62 -21.40 -7.84
C GLN A 385 14.74 -22.67 -6.98
N ARG A 386 13.96 -22.77 -5.90
CA ARG A 386 13.91 -23.93 -5.01
C ARG A 386 12.72 -24.83 -5.34
N LEU A 387 12.98 -26.12 -5.56
CA LEU A 387 11.95 -27.11 -5.93
C LEU A 387 11.01 -27.43 -4.74
N ARG A 388 9.74 -27.66 -5.06
CA ARG A 388 8.71 -28.08 -4.09
C ARG A 388 9.02 -29.52 -3.62
N LYS A 389 9.08 -29.76 -2.31
CA LYS A 389 9.52 -31.07 -1.77
C LYS A 389 8.70 -32.25 -2.26
N SER A 390 7.44 -32.06 -2.65
CA SER A 390 6.60 -33.11 -3.28
C SER A 390 7.20 -33.69 -4.57
N GLU A 391 7.98 -32.92 -5.34
CA GLU A 391 8.58 -33.38 -6.60
C GLU A 391 9.93 -34.09 -6.40
N SER A 392 10.65 -33.79 -5.33
CA SER A 392 11.98 -34.34 -5.07
C SER A 392 11.99 -35.86 -4.79
N ILE A 393 10.87 -36.42 -4.29
CA ILE A 393 10.72 -37.86 -4.06
C ILE A 393 10.60 -38.63 -5.38
N SER A 394 10.10 -37.99 -6.44
CA SER A 394 9.82 -38.62 -7.74
C SER A 394 11.03 -38.75 -8.66
N LEU A 395 12.09 -37.96 -8.44
CA LEU A 395 13.21 -37.83 -9.38
C LEU A 395 14.47 -38.64 -9.02
N LYS A 396 14.51 -39.31 -7.86
CA LYS A 396 15.69 -40.11 -7.44
C LYS A 396 15.91 -41.42 -8.22
N SER A 397 15.13 -41.72 -9.28
CA SER A 397 15.23 -43.00 -9.99
C SER A 397 15.67 -42.93 -11.47
N VAL A 398 16.03 -41.79 -12.06
CA VAL A 398 16.25 -41.72 -13.53
C VAL A 398 17.52 -40.98 -14.00
N THR A 399 18.41 -40.56 -13.11
CA THR A 399 19.56 -39.67 -13.45
C THR A 399 20.88 -40.41 -13.70
N SER A 400 21.00 -41.17 -14.78
CA SER A 400 22.36 -41.50 -15.30
C SER A 400 22.53 -41.73 -16.81
N GLU A 401 21.48 -41.90 -17.63
CA GLU A 401 21.71 -42.22 -19.06
C GLU A 401 21.26 -41.17 -20.10
N LYS A 402 20.51 -40.13 -19.74
CA LYS A 402 19.95 -39.19 -20.74
C LYS A 402 20.85 -38.01 -21.13
N THR A 403 21.86 -37.67 -20.34
CA THR A 403 22.72 -36.50 -20.61
C THR A 403 23.73 -36.72 -21.76
N ALA A 404 24.08 -37.97 -22.09
CA ALA A 404 25.00 -38.26 -23.19
C ALA A 404 24.34 -38.13 -24.58
N ASN A 405 23.08 -38.55 -24.72
CA ASN A 405 22.38 -38.53 -26.01
C ASN A 405 21.94 -37.12 -26.45
N ALA A 406 21.70 -36.20 -25.50
CA ALA A 406 21.30 -34.83 -25.82
C ALA A 406 22.43 -34.02 -26.51
N LYS A 407 23.69 -34.22 -26.12
CA LYS A 407 24.85 -33.53 -26.73
C LYS A 407 25.06 -33.91 -28.20
N ILE A 408 24.80 -35.17 -28.57
CA ILE A 408 24.97 -35.66 -29.95
C ILE A 408 23.84 -35.11 -30.85
N ALA A 409 22.61 -35.06 -30.35
CA ALA A 409 21.46 -34.55 -31.09
C ALA A 409 21.60 -33.05 -31.43
N ILE A 410 22.09 -32.24 -30.49
CA ILE A 410 22.28 -30.79 -30.68
C ILE A 410 23.32 -30.50 -31.78
N ASN A 411 24.45 -31.23 -31.77
CA ASN A 411 25.49 -31.04 -32.79
C ASN A 411 25.02 -31.40 -34.21
N ASN A 412 24.14 -32.38 -34.35
CA ASN A 412 23.57 -32.75 -35.65
C ASN A 412 22.50 -31.76 -36.13
N ALA A 413 21.72 -31.19 -35.21
CA ALA A 413 20.71 -30.18 -35.52
C ALA A 413 21.36 -28.88 -36.05
N VAL A 414 22.44 -28.42 -35.41
CA VAL A 414 23.16 -27.20 -35.82
C VAL A 414 23.75 -27.33 -37.24
N LYS A 415 24.27 -28.52 -37.61
CA LYS A 415 24.78 -28.78 -38.97
C LYS A 415 23.69 -28.72 -40.04
N ASN A 416 22.47 -29.18 -39.74
CA ASN A 416 21.35 -29.15 -40.69
C ASN A 416 20.73 -27.75 -40.85
N ILE A 417 20.86 -26.89 -39.85
CA ILE A 417 20.37 -25.51 -39.92
C ILE A 417 21.30 -24.67 -40.79
N LEU A 418 22.63 -24.85 -40.70
CA LEU A 418 23.59 -24.08 -41.50
C LEU A 418 23.47 -24.30 -43.02
N THR A 419 22.96 -25.45 -43.47
CA THR A 419 22.82 -25.74 -44.91
C THR A 419 21.52 -25.22 -45.52
N LYS A 420 20.47 -24.98 -44.72
CA LYS A 420 19.19 -24.47 -45.22
C LYS A 420 19.15 -22.96 -45.46
N PHE A 421 20.09 -22.20 -44.90
CA PHE A 421 20.10 -20.73 -45.01
C PHE A 421 20.70 -20.16 -46.32
N LYS A 422 21.09 -20.99 -47.30
CA LYS A 422 21.65 -20.50 -48.59
C LYS A 422 20.72 -20.59 -49.81
N HIS A 423 19.48 -21.03 -49.67
CA HIS A 423 18.55 -21.05 -50.80
C HIS A 423 17.12 -20.76 -50.35
N ASN A 424 16.73 -19.48 -50.31
CA ASN A 424 15.34 -19.04 -50.54
C ASN A 424 15.26 -17.51 -50.56
N ASP A 425 15.93 -16.91 -51.55
CA ASP A 425 15.53 -15.60 -52.06
C ASP A 425 14.72 -15.82 -53.34
N ASN A 426 13.64 -15.06 -53.50
CA ASN A 426 12.76 -14.92 -54.68
C ASN A 426 11.51 -15.80 -54.73
N LYS A 427 10.37 -15.25 -54.24
CA LYS A 427 9.05 -15.29 -54.90
C LYS A 427 8.07 -14.36 -54.19
N MET A 428 8.00 -13.11 -54.65
CA MET A 428 6.93 -12.15 -54.35
C MET A 428 5.96 -12.15 -55.54
N GLU A 429 4.71 -12.56 -55.34
CA GLU A 429 3.63 -12.35 -56.32
C GLU A 429 2.44 -11.62 -55.67
N LYS A 430 1.95 -10.64 -56.42
CA LYS A 430 0.92 -9.66 -56.07
C LYS A 430 -0.46 -10.26 -56.25
N ILE A 431 -1.32 -10.16 -55.24
CA ILE A 431 -2.77 -10.35 -55.41
C ILE A 431 -3.48 -9.13 -54.81
N ASN A 432 -4.18 -8.41 -55.68
CA ASN A 432 -5.10 -7.32 -55.38
C ASN A 432 -6.48 -7.91 -55.12
N ASP A 433 -7.13 -7.53 -54.01
CA ASP A 433 -8.59 -7.65 -53.89
C ASP A 433 -9.19 -6.45 -53.18
N GLN A 434 -10.21 -5.89 -53.82
CA GLN A 434 -10.97 -4.72 -53.42
C GLN A 434 -12.14 -5.16 -52.53
N SER A 435 -12.21 -4.70 -51.28
CA SER A 435 -13.48 -4.67 -50.53
C SER A 435 -13.52 -3.44 -49.62
N ASN A 436 -14.54 -2.62 -49.83
CA ASN A 436 -14.69 -1.26 -49.33
C ASN A 436 -15.44 -1.28 -47.98
N THR A 437 -14.81 -1.79 -46.92
CA THR A 437 -15.40 -1.82 -45.55
C THR A 437 -14.70 -0.79 -44.66
N GLY A 438 -15.48 0.12 -44.06
CA GLY A 438 -15.00 1.36 -43.45
C GLY A 438 -13.93 1.19 -42.36
N ASN A 439 -13.03 2.18 -42.29
CA ASN A 439 -11.92 2.27 -41.32
C ASN A 439 -12.44 2.35 -39.87
N GLU A 440 -12.49 1.22 -39.16
CA GLU A 440 -12.69 1.21 -37.71
C GLU A 440 -11.38 1.57 -37.00
N LYS A 441 -11.43 2.53 -36.06
CA LYS A 441 -10.26 2.85 -35.22
C LYS A 441 -10.06 1.75 -34.18
N LEU A 442 -8.86 1.18 -34.13
CA LEU A 442 -8.50 0.06 -33.25
C LEU A 442 -7.49 0.55 -32.19
N LEU A 443 -7.88 0.47 -30.92
CA LEU A 443 -7.01 0.61 -29.76
C LEU A 443 -6.40 -0.77 -29.47
N VAL A 444 -5.15 -0.95 -29.84
CA VAL A 444 -4.42 -2.20 -29.63
C VAL A 444 -3.67 -2.11 -28.32
N HIS A 445 -4.11 -2.84 -27.29
CA HIS A 445 -3.30 -3.11 -26.11
C HIS A 445 -2.23 -4.16 -26.47
N SER A 446 -0.99 -3.74 -26.67
CA SER A 446 0.15 -4.65 -26.82
C SER A 446 0.90 -4.75 -25.50
N LEU A 447 1.05 -5.97 -24.99
CA LEU A 447 2.02 -6.30 -23.94
C LEU A 447 3.08 -7.17 -24.61
N ASP A 448 3.97 -6.55 -25.37
CA ASP A 448 5.19 -7.23 -25.79
C ASP A 448 6.17 -7.16 -24.61
N GLU A 449 6.79 -8.29 -24.27
CA GLU A 449 7.75 -8.40 -23.16
C GLU A 449 9.03 -7.59 -23.39
N GLU A 450 9.36 -7.30 -24.64
CA GLU A 450 10.72 -6.85 -24.96
C GLU A 450 10.89 -5.34 -24.88
N ASP A 451 9.84 -4.56 -25.13
CA ASP A 451 9.89 -3.12 -24.95
C ASP A 451 8.50 -2.68 -24.52
N HIS A 452 8.37 -2.16 -23.29
CA HIS A 452 7.18 -1.39 -22.91
C HIS A 452 7.11 -0.12 -23.77
N ILE A 453 6.80 -0.28 -25.07
CA ILE A 453 6.77 0.79 -26.05
C ILE A 453 5.62 1.71 -25.65
N ASN A 454 5.98 2.87 -25.12
CA ASN A 454 5.03 3.93 -24.88
C ASN A 454 4.56 4.48 -26.24
N TYR A 455 3.41 4.00 -26.72
CA TYR A 455 2.86 4.44 -28.00
C TYR A 455 2.31 5.87 -27.97
N PHE A 456 2.21 6.49 -26.79
CA PHE A 456 1.95 7.92 -26.63
C PHE A 456 3.24 8.73 -26.63
N SER A 457 4.30 8.26 -27.31
CA SER A 457 5.66 8.81 -27.29
C SER A 457 5.76 10.32 -27.56
N MET A 458 4.75 10.92 -28.21
CA MET A 458 4.66 12.36 -28.43
C MET A 458 4.05 13.15 -27.26
N GLY A 459 3.91 12.52 -26.08
CA GLY A 459 3.25 13.14 -24.93
C GLY A 459 1.77 13.38 -25.18
N GLU A 460 1.12 12.58 -26.02
CA GLU A 460 -0.31 12.74 -26.26
C GLU A 460 -1.13 12.32 -25.04
N SER A 461 -2.19 13.07 -24.77
CA SER A 461 -3.18 12.69 -23.76
C SER A 461 -3.85 11.38 -24.14
N PHE A 462 -4.17 10.57 -23.14
CA PHE A 462 -4.93 9.34 -23.33
C PHE A 462 -6.26 9.57 -24.08
N GLU A 463 -6.86 10.75 -23.87
CA GLU A 463 -8.18 11.12 -24.42
C GLU A 463 -8.17 11.63 -25.86
N ARG A 464 -7.02 12.05 -26.40
CA ARG A 464 -6.92 12.50 -27.79
C ARG A 464 -7.01 11.31 -28.74
N ILE A 465 -8.22 10.86 -29.04
CA ILE A 465 -8.48 10.14 -30.30
C ILE A 465 -8.86 11.25 -31.27
N SER A 466 -8.03 11.54 -32.28
CA SER A 466 -8.27 12.59 -33.27
C SER A 466 -9.70 12.48 -33.77
N ASN A 467 -10.61 13.35 -33.32
CA ASN A 467 -11.98 13.39 -33.82
C ASN A 467 -12.01 13.92 -35.27
N GLU A 468 -10.91 14.53 -35.73
CA GLU A 468 -10.89 15.32 -36.96
C GLU A 468 -11.10 14.48 -38.22
N ASP A 469 -10.63 13.23 -38.29
CA ASP A 469 -10.60 12.53 -39.59
C ASP A 469 -11.54 11.32 -39.77
N ASN A 470 -12.34 10.92 -38.77
CA ASN A 470 -13.47 10.00 -39.02
C ASN A 470 -14.39 9.78 -37.80
N PRO A 471 -15.72 9.94 -37.94
CA PRO A 471 -16.70 9.81 -36.86
C PRO A 471 -17.19 8.36 -36.70
N SER A 472 -16.29 7.37 -36.58
CA SER A 472 -16.75 6.00 -36.28
C SER A 472 -17.47 6.00 -34.92
N GLN A 473 -18.73 5.55 -34.89
CA GLN A 473 -19.49 5.40 -33.64
C GLN A 473 -19.01 4.23 -32.79
N ASN A 474 -18.04 3.43 -33.28
CA ASN A 474 -17.47 2.30 -32.57
C ASN A 474 -15.98 2.51 -32.34
N ILE A 475 -15.50 1.96 -31.22
CA ILE A 475 -14.08 1.88 -30.86
C ILE A 475 -13.74 0.40 -30.72
N GLY A 476 -12.79 -0.06 -31.52
CA GLY A 476 -12.24 -1.41 -31.39
C GLY A 476 -11.14 -1.44 -30.32
N PHE A 477 -11.10 -2.50 -29.53
CA PHE A 477 -10.06 -2.80 -28.56
C PHE A 477 -9.49 -4.17 -28.89
N LEU A 478 -8.17 -4.33 -28.96
CA LEU A 478 -7.51 -5.60 -29.22
C LEU A 478 -6.49 -5.88 -28.13
N ARG A 479 -6.48 -7.08 -27.56
CA ARG A 479 -5.42 -7.52 -26.63
C ARG A 479 -4.94 -8.92 -27.00
N GLN A 480 -3.63 -9.09 -27.10
CA GLN A 480 -2.99 -10.40 -27.24
C GLN A 480 -2.77 -11.02 -25.85
N PHE A 481 -3.19 -12.26 -25.70
CA PHE A 481 -2.92 -13.11 -24.53
C PHE A 481 -2.01 -14.26 -24.94
N LYS A 482 -1.20 -14.75 -24.00
CA LYS A 482 -0.35 -15.92 -24.20
C LYS A 482 -0.64 -16.99 -23.15
N PHE A 483 -0.64 -18.25 -23.58
CA PHE A 483 -0.80 -19.42 -22.73
C PHE A 483 0.37 -20.35 -22.99
N HIS A 484 1.03 -20.80 -21.92
CA HIS A 484 2.15 -21.70 -22.04
C HIS A 484 1.66 -23.13 -22.30
N LYS A 485 2.44 -23.93 -23.02
CA LYS A 485 2.11 -25.34 -23.33
C LYS A 485 1.78 -26.16 -22.08
N ASP A 486 2.40 -25.84 -20.95
CA ASP A 486 2.22 -26.58 -19.70
C ASP A 486 0.86 -26.32 -19.06
N ASP A 487 0.27 -25.14 -19.27
CA ASP A 487 -1.09 -24.80 -18.80
C ASP A 487 -2.12 -25.79 -19.37
N PHE A 488 -1.92 -26.23 -20.62
CA PHE A 488 -2.80 -27.19 -21.28
C PHE A 488 -2.65 -28.64 -20.78
N LYS A 489 -1.54 -28.97 -20.10
CA LYS A 489 -1.35 -30.29 -19.48
C LYS A 489 -2.20 -30.47 -18.23
N GLU A 490 -2.52 -29.36 -17.56
CA GLU A 490 -3.39 -29.36 -16.37
C GLU A 490 -4.86 -29.63 -16.73
N VAL A 491 -5.25 -29.36 -17.98
CA VAL A 491 -6.61 -29.57 -18.49
C VAL A 491 -6.85 -31.05 -18.82
N LYS A 492 -7.54 -31.74 -17.91
CA LYS A 492 -7.87 -33.17 -17.97
C LYS A 492 -9.36 -33.42 -18.22
N LYS A 493 -10.26 -32.55 -17.74
CA LYS A 493 -11.71 -32.78 -17.79
C LYS A 493 -12.45 -31.67 -18.53
N PRO A 494 -13.54 -31.98 -19.27
CA PRO A 494 -14.42 -30.95 -19.82
C PRO A 494 -14.93 -30.00 -18.74
N ALA A 495 -15.12 -28.73 -19.11
CA ALA A 495 -15.46 -27.57 -18.28
C ALA A 495 -14.33 -27.01 -17.40
N GLU A 496 -13.12 -27.57 -17.45
CA GLU A 496 -11.94 -26.92 -16.86
C GLU A 496 -11.54 -25.66 -17.66
N ILE A 497 -11.07 -24.64 -16.94
CA ILE A 497 -10.84 -23.30 -17.47
C ILE A 497 -9.39 -22.89 -17.26
N LEU A 498 -8.73 -22.44 -18.32
CA LEU A 498 -7.48 -21.69 -18.25
C LEU A 498 -7.77 -20.20 -18.35
N SER A 499 -7.13 -19.37 -17.55
CA SER A 499 -7.29 -17.91 -17.61
C SER A 499 -5.93 -17.25 -17.50
N PRO A 500 -5.63 -16.24 -18.33
CA PRO A 500 -4.47 -15.42 -18.12
C PRO A 500 -4.66 -14.63 -16.81
N TYR A 501 -3.54 -14.29 -16.17
CA TYR A 501 -3.55 -13.57 -14.89
C TYR A 501 -4.18 -12.17 -15.01
N GLU A 502 -3.90 -11.47 -16.11
CA GLU A 502 -4.35 -10.10 -16.32
C GLU A 502 -5.60 -10.01 -17.20
N PRO A 503 -6.60 -9.19 -16.84
CA PRO A 503 -7.79 -8.96 -17.66
C PRO A 503 -7.56 -7.93 -18.76
N MET A 504 -8.30 -8.00 -19.87
CA MET A 504 -8.29 -6.95 -20.90
C MET A 504 -8.96 -5.67 -20.36
N LEU A 505 -8.22 -4.57 -20.38
CA LEU A 505 -8.74 -3.23 -20.09
C LEU A 505 -9.29 -2.64 -21.40
N THR A 506 -10.49 -2.07 -21.36
CA THR A 506 -11.01 -1.18 -22.43
C THR A 506 -11.25 0.18 -21.82
N TYR A 507 -10.42 1.16 -22.18
CA TYR A 507 -10.44 2.50 -21.59
C TYR A 507 -10.65 3.60 -22.64
N HIS A 508 -11.59 4.50 -22.39
CA HIS A 508 -11.76 5.74 -23.14
C HIS A 508 -12.57 6.77 -22.33
N ASN A 509 -12.22 8.05 -22.41
CA ASN A 509 -12.92 9.18 -21.81
C ASN A 509 -13.27 8.96 -20.33
N PHE A 510 -12.23 8.66 -19.54
CA PHE A 510 -12.30 8.34 -18.10
C PHE A 510 -13.05 7.05 -17.74
N ILE A 511 -13.74 6.41 -18.68
CA ILE A 511 -14.49 5.17 -18.46
C ILE A 511 -13.63 3.96 -18.79
N ALA A 512 -13.55 3.02 -17.86
CA ALA A 512 -12.96 1.70 -18.12
C ALA A 512 -13.94 0.57 -17.86
N ALA A 513 -13.76 -0.48 -18.63
CA ALA A 513 -14.30 -1.79 -18.34
C ALA A 513 -13.16 -2.81 -18.41
N TYR A 514 -13.18 -3.80 -17.51
CA TYR A 514 -12.30 -4.94 -17.60
C TYR A 514 -13.06 -6.18 -18.06
N TRP A 515 -12.35 -7.01 -18.81
CA TRP A 515 -12.87 -8.22 -19.41
C TRP A 515 -11.94 -9.38 -19.05
N LYS A 516 -12.50 -10.41 -18.42
CA LYS A 516 -11.75 -11.63 -18.14
C LYS A 516 -11.87 -12.55 -19.35
N THR A 517 -10.72 -12.92 -19.90
CA THR A 517 -10.59 -13.92 -20.95
C THR A 517 -10.32 -15.28 -20.33
N SER A 518 -10.92 -16.32 -20.87
CA SER A 518 -10.79 -17.68 -20.35
C SER A 518 -10.92 -18.70 -21.48
N LEU A 519 -10.12 -19.76 -21.44
CA LEU A 519 -10.24 -20.92 -22.34
C LEU A 519 -10.92 -22.05 -21.59
N MET A 520 -12.12 -22.43 -22.02
CA MET A 520 -12.87 -23.55 -21.43
C MET A 520 -12.74 -24.78 -22.31
N PHE A 521 -12.34 -25.91 -21.73
CA PHE A 521 -12.26 -27.17 -22.45
C PHE A 521 -13.64 -27.81 -22.60
N THR A 522 -14.00 -28.24 -23.81
CA THR A 522 -15.32 -28.79 -24.12
C THR A 522 -15.29 -30.31 -24.26
N LYS A 523 -16.47 -30.93 -24.25
CA LYS A 523 -16.63 -32.37 -24.51
C LYS A 523 -16.20 -32.81 -25.91
N ASN A 524 -16.09 -31.86 -26.85
CA ASN A 524 -15.72 -32.13 -28.24
C ASN A 524 -14.19 -32.14 -28.44
N ASN A 525 -13.40 -32.16 -27.36
CA ASN A 525 -11.95 -31.98 -27.38
C ASN A 525 -11.51 -30.66 -28.04
N THR A 526 -12.31 -29.61 -27.88
CA THR A 526 -12.03 -28.25 -28.35
C THR A 526 -11.98 -27.29 -27.16
N PHE A 527 -11.40 -26.11 -27.38
CA PHE A 527 -11.42 -25.01 -26.42
C PHE A 527 -12.31 -23.90 -26.94
N ASP A 528 -13.22 -23.47 -26.08
CA ASP A 528 -14.04 -22.28 -26.27
C ASP A 528 -13.36 -21.11 -25.59
N VAL A 529 -13.39 -19.94 -26.24
CA VAL A 529 -12.89 -18.70 -25.63
C VAL A 529 -14.08 -17.98 -25.03
N ILE A 530 -14.02 -17.75 -23.73
CA ILE A 530 -15.02 -17.05 -22.95
C ILE A 530 -14.45 -15.68 -22.57
N VAL A 531 -15.14 -14.64 -23.01
CA VAL A 531 -14.87 -13.25 -22.66
C VAL A 531 -16.02 -12.77 -21.78
N SER A 532 -15.72 -12.56 -20.50
CA SER A 532 -16.73 -12.16 -19.51
C SER A 532 -16.49 -10.74 -19.04
N TYR A 533 -17.53 -9.92 -19.06
CA TYR A 533 -17.49 -8.61 -18.43
C TYR A 533 -17.35 -8.79 -16.91
N ILE A 534 -16.23 -8.36 -16.37
CA ILE A 534 -16.03 -8.25 -14.92
C ILE A 534 -16.32 -6.83 -14.44
N GLY A 535 -16.48 -5.87 -15.36
CA GLY A 535 -16.64 -4.45 -15.05
C GLY A 535 -15.38 -3.85 -14.48
N PRO A 536 -15.44 -2.63 -13.90
CA PRO A 536 -14.30 -2.07 -13.17
C PRO A 536 -13.97 -2.82 -11.86
N THR A 537 -14.46 -4.06 -11.66
CA THR A 537 -14.13 -4.83 -10.46
C THR A 537 -12.70 -5.36 -10.54
N LYS A 538 -11.94 -5.13 -9.47
CA LYS A 538 -11.39 -6.28 -8.77
C LYS A 538 -12.41 -6.58 -7.69
N LYS A 539 -13.06 -7.74 -7.71
CA LYS A 539 -13.82 -8.23 -6.54
C LYS A 539 -12.76 -8.50 -5.47
N MET A 540 -12.32 -7.47 -4.78
CA MET A 540 -11.62 -7.61 -3.53
C MET A 540 -12.69 -7.40 -2.48
N THR A 541 -13.04 -8.46 -1.75
CA THR A 541 -13.88 -8.38 -0.55
C THR A 541 -13.25 -7.52 0.55
N ASP A 542 -12.03 -7.04 0.31
CA ASP A 542 -11.00 -6.81 1.30
C ASP A 542 -10.13 -5.64 0.85
N ILE A 543 -10.67 -4.42 0.93
CA ILE A 543 -9.99 -3.20 0.50
C ILE A 543 -9.70 -2.33 1.73
N PRO A 544 -8.44 -1.90 1.95
CA PRO A 544 -8.11 -0.98 3.02
C PRO A 544 -8.96 0.29 2.97
N LYS A 545 -9.26 0.87 4.14
CA LYS A 545 -9.76 2.25 4.18
C LYS A 545 -8.79 3.14 3.38
N GLY A 546 -9.31 3.79 2.33
CA GLY A 546 -8.56 4.64 1.41
C GLY A 546 -7.94 3.93 0.20
N ALA A 547 -7.73 2.61 0.23
CA ALA A 547 -7.15 1.88 -0.89
C ALA A 547 -8.10 1.76 -2.11
N LEU A 548 -7.61 1.17 -3.20
CA LEU A 548 -8.35 0.94 -4.43
C LEU A 548 -9.56 0.04 -4.19
N GLY A 549 -10.66 0.70 -3.78
CA GLY A 549 -12.03 0.23 -3.87
C GLY A 549 -12.32 -0.38 -5.23
N SER A 550 -13.30 -1.27 -5.29
CA SER A 550 -13.97 -1.56 -6.56
C SER A 550 -14.30 -0.22 -7.21
N ASN A 551 -13.77 0.04 -8.40
CA ASN A 551 -13.79 1.37 -9.05
C ASN A 551 -15.17 1.60 -9.71
N PHE A 552 -16.23 1.28 -8.97
CA PHE A 552 -17.60 1.20 -9.44
C PHE A 552 -18.26 2.57 -9.45
N PHE A 553 -18.74 2.98 -10.62
CA PHE A 553 -20.00 3.72 -10.62
C PHE A 553 -21.07 2.72 -10.18
N SER A 554 -21.91 3.07 -9.20
CA SER A 554 -23.03 2.22 -8.73
C SER A 554 -24.04 1.83 -9.82
N LYS A 555 -23.78 2.21 -11.07
CA LYS A 555 -24.61 2.01 -12.27
C LYS A 555 -23.82 1.62 -13.52
N GLN A 556 -22.50 1.37 -13.43
CA GLN A 556 -21.78 0.95 -14.63
C GLN A 556 -22.19 -0.46 -15.02
N THR A 557 -23.01 -0.55 -16.06
CA THR A 557 -23.46 -1.80 -16.63
C THR A 557 -22.52 -2.24 -17.75
N PRO A 558 -22.50 -3.53 -18.10
CA PRO A 558 -21.82 -3.97 -19.30
C PRO A 558 -22.42 -3.29 -20.55
N PRO A 559 -21.60 -2.95 -21.56
CA PRO A 559 -22.09 -2.35 -22.80
C PRO A 559 -23.26 -3.12 -23.42
N SER A 560 -24.25 -2.42 -23.97
CA SER A 560 -25.52 -2.97 -24.48
C SER A 560 -25.34 -4.09 -25.52
N SER A 561 -24.42 -3.91 -26.46
CA SER A 561 -23.90 -4.95 -27.32
C SER A 561 -22.45 -4.63 -27.67
N ILE A 562 -21.65 -5.66 -27.87
CA ILE A 562 -20.31 -5.54 -28.46
C ILE A 562 -20.27 -6.44 -29.68
N LYS A 563 -19.48 -6.06 -30.69
CA LYS A 563 -18.99 -7.01 -31.69
C LYS A 563 -17.62 -7.48 -31.21
N GLY A 564 -17.20 -8.68 -31.54
CA GLY A 564 -15.85 -9.08 -31.21
C GLY A 564 -15.45 -10.34 -31.93
N SER A 565 -14.15 -10.53 -32.07
CA SER A 565 -13.59 -11.71 -32.69
C SER A 565 -12.37 -12.15 -31.91
N VAL A 566 -12.04 -13.43 -32.06
CA VAL A 566 -10.91 -14.05 -31.42
C VAL A 566 -10.09 -14.73 -32.49
N LYS A 567 -8.81 -14.36 -32.58
CA LYS A 567 -7.85 -15.05 -33.44
C LYS A 567 -6.93 -15.88 -32.58
N VAL A 568 -6.72 -17.12 -32.97
CA VAL A 568 -5.75 -18.01 -32.33
C VAL A 568 -4.59 -18.22 -33.28
N GLY A 569 -3.38 -18.19 -32.75
CA GLY A 569 -2.19 -18.42 -33.55
C GLY A 569 -0.97 -18.73 -32.71
N TYR A 570 0.14 -18.84 -33.41
CA TYR A 570 1.45 -19.10 -32.85
C TYR A 570 2.51 -18.29 -33.61
N LYS A 571 3.65 -18.05 -32.98
CA LYS A 571 4.75 -17.30 -33.60
C LYS A 571 5.80 -18.27 -34.15
N ILE A 572 6.10 -18.19 -35.45
CA ILE A 572 7.26 -18.85 -36.07
C ILE A 572 8.25 -17.77 -36.46
N ASN A 573 9.51 -17.83 -36.00
CA ASN A 573 10.53 -16.81 -36.32
C ASN A 573 10.02 -15.37 -36.09
N ASN A 574 9.30 -15.13 -34.99
CA ASN A 574 8.64 -13.85 -34.65
C ASN A 574 7.55 -13.34 -35.61
N LEU A 575 7.17 -14.13 -36.62
CA LEU A 575 6.00 -13.90 -37.47
C LEU A 575 4.80 -14.65 -36.91
N PHE A 576 3.67 -13.96 -36.80
CA PHE A 576 2.45 -14.53 -36.26
C PHE A 576 1.67 -15.27 -37.34
N GLU A 577 1.42 -16.55 -37.14
CA GLU A 577 0.60 -17.40 -38.00
C GLU A 577 -0.74 -17.65 -37.32
N TYR A 578 -1.84 -17.25 -37.98
CA TYR A 578 -3.19 -17.44 -37.46
C TYR A 578 -3.74 -18.80 -37.90
N CYS A 579 -4.22 -19.59 -36.94
CA CYS A 579 -4.92 -20.85 -37.20
C CYS A 579 -6.38 -20.64 -37.59
N GLY A 580 -6.98 -19.52 -37.19
CA GLY A 580 -8.37 -19.18 -37.48
C GLY A 580 -8.84 -17.91 -36.75
N GLU A 581 -10.00 -17.39 -37.16
CA GLU A 581 -10.71 -16.29 -36.52
C GLU A 581 -12.16 -16.70 -36.27
N GLU A 582 -12.60 -16.62 -35.02
CA GLU A 582 -13.97 -16.93 -34.62
C GLU A 582 -14.66 -15.69 -34.07
N GLN A 583 -15.97 -15.56 -34.31
CA GLN A 583 -16.75 -14.43 -33.81
C GLN A 583 -17.26 -14.69 -32.39
N LEU A 584 -17.22 -13.66 -31.55
CA LEU A 584 -17.80 -13.67 -30.22
C LEU A 584 -19.33 -13.58 -30.31
N THR A 585 -20.02 -14.55 -29.72
CA THR A 585 -21.48 -14.59 -29.63
C THR A 585 -21.94 -14.39 -28.19
N PRO A 586 -22.98 -13.58 -27.93
CA PRO A 586 -23.48 -13.37 -26.57
C PRO A 586 -24.11 -14.64 -26.00
N MET A 587 -23.81 -14.95 -24.75
CA MET A 587 -24.33 -16.12 -24.02
C MET A 587 -24.82 -15.71 -22.62
N GLY A 588 -25.97 -16.26 -22.22
CA GLY A 588 -26.58 -16.06 -20.90
C GLY A 588 -27.38 -14.75 -20.75
N THR A 589 -28.11 -14.63 -19.64
CA THR A 589 -29.00 -13.50 -19.35
C THR A 589 -28.47 -12.53 -18.29
N THR A 590 -27.68 -13.02 -17.33
CA THR A 590 -27.42 -12.29 -16.07
C THR A 590 -26.08 -11.54 -16.05
N VAL A 591 -25.02 -12.16 -16.59
CA VAL A 591 -23.70 -11.54 -16.80
C VAL A 591 -23.46 -11.55 -18.29
N LYS A 592 -23.01 -10.43 -18.87
CA LYS A 592 -22.65 -10.41 -20.29
C LYS A 592 -21.37 -11.21 -20.50
N VAL A 593 -21.58 -12.43 -20.94
CA VAL A 593 -20.56 -13.38 -21.35
C VAL A 593 -20.65 -13.50 -22.86
N TYR A 594 -19.50 -13.46 -23.51
CA TYR A 594 -19.37 -13.67 -24.93
C TYR A 594 -18.49 -14.89 -25.17
N VAL A 595 -18.92 -15.76 -26.07
CA VAL A 595 -18.25 -17.04 -26.33
C VAL A 595 -17.95 -17.14 -27.82
N ALA A 596 -16.70 -17.46 -28.13
CA ALA A 596 -16.32 -18.04 -29.41
C ALA A 596 -16.17 -19.55 -29.20
N SER A 597 -16.96 -20.34 -29.90
CA SER A 597 -17.00 -21.80 -29.73
C SER A 597 -16.01 -22.49 -30.67
N ASN A 598 -15.43 -23.61 -30.23
CA ASN A 598 -14.52 -24.45 -31.00
C ASN A 598 -13.30 -23.74 -31.60
N VAL A 599 -12.77 -22.73 -30.89
CA VAL A 599 -11.70 -21.86 -31.41
C VAL A 599 -10.41 -22.64 -31.72
N ILE A 600 -10.08 -23.63 -30.89
CA ILE A 600 -8.94 -24.51 -31.13
C ILE A 600 -9.23 -25.95 -30.72
N LYS A 601 -8.89 -26.91 -31.59
CA LYS A 601 -8.97 -28.34 -31.28
C LYS A 601 -7.71 -28.80 -30.57
N LYS A 602 -7.86 -29.66 -29.56
CA LYS A 602 -6.73 -30.25 -28.81
C LYS A 602 -5.75 -31.00 -29.72
N SER A 603 -6.23 -31.54 -30.85
CA SER A 603 -5.40 -32.23 -31.86
C SER A 603 -4.37 -31.33 -32.54
N TYR A 604 -4.58 -30.01 -32.60
CA TYR A 604 -3.62 -29.09 -33.22
C TYR A 604 -2.49 -28.67 -32.27
N PHE A 605 -2.60 -28.95 -30.97
CA PHE A 605 -1.58 -28.55 -30.00
C PHE A 605 -0.22 -29.21 -30.26
N ASP A 606 -0.19 -30.47 -30.69
CA ASP A 606 1.07 -31.14 -31.02
C ASP A 606 1.76 -30.48 -32.23
N GLU A 607 1.01 -29.85 -33.13
CA GLU A 607 1.56 -29.11 -34.28
C GLU A 607 2.00 -27.70 -33.89
N ILE A 608 1.16 -26.99 -33.13
CA ILE A 608 1.43 -25.63 -32.66
C ILE A 608 2.64 -25.62 -31.74
N PHE A 609 2.70 -26.52 -30.76
CA PHE A 609 3.78 -26.56 -29.77
C PHE A 609 5.07 -27.23 -30.27
N LYS A 610 5.11 -27.69 -31.54
CA LYS A 610 6.39 -27.99 -32.21
C LYS A 610 7.14 -26.73 -32.59
N ASN A 611 6.43 -25.63 -32.86
CA ASN A 611 7.00 -24.40 -33.39
C ASN A 611 7.31 -23.36 -32.29
N GLY A 612 6.78 -23.53 -31.09
CA GLY A 612 7.06 -22.68 -29.93
C GLY A 612 6.28 -23.11 -28.69
N ASP A 613 6.62 -22.56 -27.53
CA ASP A 613 6.03 -22.99 -26.25
C ASP A 613 4.74 -22.24 -25.87
N PHE A 614 4.32 -21.27 -26.68
CA PHE A 614 3.19 -20.40 -26.39
C PHE A 614 2.12 -20.45 -27.47
N LEU A 615 0.87 -20.58 -27.03
CA LEU A 615 -0.31 -20.29 -27.81
C LEU A 615 -0.69 -18.83 -27.60
N TYR A 616 -0.96 -18.10 -28.68
CA TYR A 616 -1.35 -16.71 -28.63
C TYR A 616 -2.81 -16.55 -29.01
N LEU A 617 -3.49 -15.67 -28.30
CA LEU A 617 -4.92 -15.42 -28.41
C LEU A 617 -5.15 -13.91 -28.53
N ASP A 618 -5.50 -13.47 -29.72
CA ASP A 618 -5.84 -12.09 -30.01
C ASP A 618 -7.35 -11.89 -29.83
N VAL A 619 -7.73 -11.19 -28.77
CA VAL A 619 -9.14 -10.91 -28.45
C VAL A 619 -9.47 -9.49 -28.86
N LYS A 620 -10.35 -9.35 -29.86
CA LYS A 620 -10.89 -8.08 -30.34
C LYS A 620 -12.30 -7.86 -29.79
N ILE A 621 -12.54 -6.71 -29.18
CA ILE A 621 -13.85 -6.27 -28.70
C ILE A 621 -14.13 -4.86 -29.27
N ILE A 622 -15.28 -4.68 -29.90
CA ILE A 622 -15.73 -3.41 -30.48
C ILE A 622 -16.93 -2.93 -29.68
N ILE A 623 -16.79 -1.73 -29.11
CA ILE A 623 -17.78 -1.11 -28.22
C ILE A 623 -18.25 0.20 -28.84
N ASN A 624 -19.55 0.49 -28.76
CA ASN A 624 -20.09 1.78 -29.19
C ASN A 624 -19.53 2.91 -28.30
N LYS A 625 -19.11 4.01 -28.93
CA LYS A 625 -18.49 5.19 -28.30
C LYS A 625 -19.38 5.82 -27.22
N ASP A 626 -20.71 5.77 -27.35
CA ASP A 626 -21.67 6.31 -26.39
C ASP A 626 -21.55 5.67 -25.00
N TYR A 627 -21.03 4.43 -24.92
CA TYR A 627 -20.73 3.77 -23.65
C TYR A 627 -19.69 4.55 -22.83
N PHE A 628 -18.75 5.20 -23.52
CA PHE A 628 -17.66 5.98 -22.93
C PHE A 628 -18.02 7.46 -22.77
N ASN A 629 -19.30 7.82 -22.79
CA ASN A 629 -19.70 9.18 -22.45
C ASN A 629 -19.69 9.38 -20.92
N ILE A 630 -18.71 10.13 -20.42
CA ILE A 630 -18.53 10.44 -18.99
C ILE A 630 -19.72 11.20 -18.39
N ASP A 631 -20.43 12.00 -19.19
CA ASP A 631 -21.59 12.79 -18.74
C ASP A 631 -22.75 11.89 -18.30
N ASN A 632 -22.82 10.64 -18.78
CA ASN A 632 -23.82 9.67 -18.33
C ASN A 632 -23.63 9.26 -16.86
N PHE A 633 -22.40 9.40 -16.34
CA PHE A 633 -22.02 9.04 -14.97
C PHE A 633 -21.96 10.26 -14.06
N VAL A 634 -21.54 11.40 -14.62
CA VAL A 634 -21.47 12.69 -13.94
C VAL A 634 -22.77 13.47 -14.13
N LYS A 635 -23.91 12.93 -13.67
CA LYS A 635 -25.14 13.74 -13.64
C LYS A 635 -24.98 14.89 -12.65
N ASN A 636 -25.65 16.03 -12.91
CA ASN A 636 -25.67 17.18 -12.02
C ASN A 636 -26.06 16.77 -10.60
N ALA A 637 -25.11 16.82 -9.68
CA ALA A 637 -25.33 16.69 -8.25
C ALA A 637 -25.81 18.02 -7.66
N LEU A 638 -26.80 18.62 -8.31
CA LEU A 638 -27.56 19.67 -7.66
C LEU A 638 -28.38 18.96 -6.59
N GLY A 639 -27.84 18.92 -5.37
CA GLY A 639 -28.64 18.64 -4.20
C GLY A 639 -29.81 19.61 -4.24
N THR A 640 -31.02 19.10 -4.38
CA THR A 640 -32.22 19.89 -4.11
C THR A 640 -32.29 20.04 -2.60
N GLY A 641 -31.48 20.94 -2.05
CA GLY A 641 -31.69 21.42 -0.70
C GLY A 641 -33.15 21.78 -0.56
N THR A 642 -33.73 21.48 0.59
CA THR A 642 -35.14 21.81 0.80
C THR A 642 -35.38 23.32 0.87
N GLY A 643 -34.31 24.12 1.01
CA GLY A 643 -34.35 25.57 1.20
C GLY A 643 -35.05 26.02 2.48
N LYS A 644 -35.46 25.08 3.35
CA LYS A 644 -36.45 25.33 4.41
C LYS A 644 -35.97 26.30 5.49
N ASN A 645 -34.67 26.29 5.83
CA ASN A 645 -34.13 27.03 6.98
C ASN A 645 -33.00 28.00 6.62
N GLU A 646 -32.92 28.49 5.38
CA GLU A 646 -31.81 29.33 4.90
C GLU A 646 -31.61 30.61 5.73
N MET A 647 -32.70 31.31 6.10
CA MET A 647 -32.61 32.52 6.94
C MET A 647 -32.06 32.22 8.34
N THR A 648 -32.49 31.12 8.95
CA THR A 648 -31.99 30.67 10.24
C THR A 648 -30.52 30.24 10.13
N LEU A 649 -30.16 29.49 9.09
CA LEU A 649 -28.79 29.09 8.80
C LEU A 649 -27.88 30.32 8.66
N ALA A 650 -28.28 31.34 7.88
CA ALA A 650 -27.51 32.57 7.72
C ALA A 650 -27.22 33.25 9.07
N THR A 651 -28.19 33.24 9.98
CA THR A 651 -28.05 33.79 11.35
C THR A 651 -27.06 32.96 12.18
N VAL A 652 -27.18 31.63 12.14
CA VAL A 652 -26.28 30.69 12.83
C VAL A 652 -24.84 30.85 12.31
N LEU A 653 -24.64 30.94 11.00
CA LEU A 653 -23.34 31.12 10.36
C LEU A 653 -22.70 32.48 10.62
N ARG A 654 -23.49 33.51 10.97
CA ARG A 654 -23.00 34.81 11.46
C ARG A 654 -22.54 34.76 12.91
N LYS A 655 -22.84 33.67 13.64
CA LYS A 655 -22.49 33.46 15.05
C LYS A 655 -23.16 34.47 15.99
N GLU A 656 -24.29 35.02 15.55
CA GLU A 656 -25.09 35.96 16.34
C GLU A 656 -25.98 35.19 17.32
N LYS A 657 -25.99 35.60 18.59
CA LYS A 657 -26.87 35.01 19.60
C LYS A 657 -28.29 35.56 19.42
N HIS A 658 -29.18 34.76 18.84
CA HIS A 658 -30.61 35.08 18.73
C HIS A 658 -31.38 34.50 19.92
N GLU A 659 -32.49 35.13 20.35
CA GLU A 659 -33.32 34.69 21.48
C GLU A 659 -33.88 33.26 21.36
N LYS A 660 -33.91 32.69 20.13
CA LYS A 660 -34.46 31.35 19.85
C LYS A 660 -33.42 30.24 19.89
N CYS A 661 -32.13 30.59 19.99
CA CYS A 661 -31.05 29.61 20.09
C CYS A 661 -31.06 28.97 21.49
N ASP A 662 -31.21 27.65 21.54
CA ASP A 662 -31.38 26.87 22.76
C ASP A 662 -30.21 25.89 23.02
N PHE A 663 -29.17 25.95 22.18
CA PHE A 663 -27.97 25.12 22.31
C PHE A 663 -26.75 25.76 21.64
N VAL A 664 -25.54 25.33 22.03
CA VAL A 664 -24.29 25.87 21.49
C VAL A 664 -23.39 24.75 20.97
N PHE A 665 -22.86 24.92 19.76
CA PHE A 665 -21.78 24.09 19.23
C PHE A 665 -20.47 24.87 19.27
N THR A 666 -19.47 24.32 19.94
CA THR A 666 -18.14 24.91 20.02
C THR A 666 -17.16 24.11 19.18
N VAL A 667 -16.39 24.80 18.36
CA VAL A 667 -15.32 24.21 17.55
C VAL A 667 -14.01 24.88 17.89
N GLY A 668 -12.90 24.18 17.75
CA GLY A 668 -11.59 24.76 18.01
C GLY A 668 -10.50 23.82 17.56
N GLU A 669 -9.53 24.34 16.82
CA GLU A 669 -8.26 23.66 16.62
C GLU A 669 -7.47 23.78 17.92
N VAL A 670 -7.21 22.66 18.60
CA VAL A 670 -6.39 22.60 19.82
C VAL A 670 -5.06 23.36 19.64
N SER A 671 -4.51 23.36 18.43
CA SER A 671 -3.25 24.04 18.08
C SER A 671 -3.30 25.57 18.12
N LYS A 672 -4.48 26.20 17.99
CA LYS A 672 -4.59 27.67 17.85
C LYS A 672 -5.23 28.37 19.04
N ASN A 673 -5.66 27.65 20.08
CA ASN A 673 -6.42 28.19 21.23
C ASN A 673 -7.62 29.08 20.86
N ASN A 674 -8.10 28.99 19.62
CA ASN A 674 -9.23 29.77 19.12
C ASN A 674 -10.46 28.86 19.07
N THR A 675 -11.30 28.99 20.09
CA THR A 675 -12.63 28.37 20.11
C THR A 675 -13.64 29.30 19.46
N VAL A 676 -14.51 28.75 18.62
CA VAL A 676 -15.60 29.46 17.95
C VAL A 676 -16.91 28.81 18.32
N ASP A 677 -17.85 29.63 18.79
CA ASP A 677 -19.19 29.19 19.18
C ASP A 677 -20.21 29.47 18.08
N PHE A 678 -21.05 28.48 17.81
CA PHE A 678 -22.22 28.56 16.95
C PHE A 678 -23.48 28.37 17.80
N PHE A 679 -24.36 29.38 17.79
CA PHE A 679 -25.64 29.34 18.51
C PHE A 679 -26.68 28.63 17.65
N VAL A 680 -27.03 27.40 17.98
CA VAL A 680 -27.85 26.51 17.15
C VAL A 680 -29.24 26.27 17.75
N HIS A 681 -30.10 25.58 16.98
CA HIS A 681 -31.50 25.34 17.31
C HIS A 681 -31.78 23.84 17.40
N LYS A 682 -32.09 23.31 18.59
CA LYS A 682 -32.34 21.87 18.81
C LYS A 682 -33.46 21.32 17.95
N SER A 683 -34.54 22.08 17.80
CA SER A 683 -35.74 21.65 17.07
C SER A 683 -35.46 21.32 15.60
N ILE A 684 -34.63 22.12 14.93
CA ILE A 684 -34.23 21.91 13.52
C ILE A 684 -33.21 20.77 13.45
N LEU A 685 -32.18 20.82 14.28
CA LEU A 685 -31.10 19.81 14.29
C LEU A 685 -31.61 18.40 14.61
N SER A 686 -32.62 18.27 15.47
CA SER A 686 -33.24 16.98 15.81
C SER A 686 -33.96 16.34 14.62
N GLN A 687 -34.44 17.13 13.66
CA GLN A 687 -35.12 16.60 12.47
C GLN A 687 -34.11 16.02 11.47
N SER A 688 -32.94 16.65 11.34
CA SER A 688 -31.90 16.25 10.38
C SER A 688 -30.96 15.17 10.93
N SER A 689 -30.80 15.11 12.25
CA SER A 689 -29.84 14.22 12.93
C SER A 689 -30.52 13.38 14.03
N PRO A 690 -30.71 12.06 13.80
CA PRO A 690 -31.21 11.15 14.83
C PRO A 690 -30.29 11.11 16.07
N THR A 691 -28.98 11.26 15.88
CA THR A 691 -28.01 11.28 16.97
C THR A 691 -28.16 12.52 17.84
N LEU A 692 -28.31 13.70 17.23
CA LEU A 692 -28.57 14.93 17.99
C LEU A 692 -29.93 14.88 18.69
N ALA A 693 -30.97 14.33 18.07
CA ALA A 693 -32.27 14.12 18.72
C ALA A 693 -32.15 13.25 20.00
N ASN A 694 -31.34 12.19 19.94
CA ASN A 694 -31.06 11.35 21.10
C ASN A 694 -30.25 12.08 22.18
N ILE A 695 -29.26 12.89 21.78
CA ILE A 695 -28.46 13.69 22.72
C ILE A 695 -29.34 14.74 23.41
N PHE A 696 -30.18 15.46 22.65
CA PHE A 696 -31.05 16.51 23.17
C PHE A 696 -32.20 15.98 24.03
N SER A 697 -32.63 14.73 23.84
CA SER A 697 -33.61 14.07 24.71
C SER A 697 -33.02 13.51 26.01
N GLY A 698 -31.69 13.51 26.16
CA GLY A 698 -31.01 13.00 27.37
C GLY A 698 -31.01 11.48 27.51
N THR A 699 -31.38 10.73 26.47
CA THR A 699 -31.67 9.29 26.57
C THR A 699 -30.43 8.39 26.59
N LYS A 700 -29.23 8.86 26.20
CA LYS A 700 -27.98 8.08 26.23
C LYS A 700 -26.73 8.95 26.39
N THR A 701 -25.74 8.46 27.12
CA THR A 701 -24.35 8.94 27.06
C THR A 701 -23.67 8.33 25.83
N PHE A 702 -23.22 9.19 24.92
CA PHE A 702 -22.47 8.80 23.72
C PHE A 702 -20.98 9.08 23.96
N LYS A 703 -20.17 8.03 24.16
CA LYS A 703 -18.72 8.19 24.34
C LYS A 703 -18.02 8.10 22.99
N THR A 704 -17.44 9.21 22.53
CA THR A 704 -16.59 9.29 21.35
C THR A 704 -15.58 10.42 21.54
N ASP A 705 -14.44 10.31 20.88
CA ASP A 705 -13.44 11.38 20.81
C ASP A 705 -13.84 12.52 19.85
N GLN A 706 -14.78 12.27 18.92
CA GLN A 706 -15.18 13.24 17.89
C GLN A 706 -16.09 14.37 18.41
N LEU A 707 -16.78 14.15 19.53
CA LEU A 707 -17.63 15.15 20.18
C LEU A 707 -17.63 14.95 21.70
N CYS A 708 -17.69 16.06 22.44
CA CYS A 708 -17.82 16.08 23.90
C CYS A 708 -19.10 16.82 24.28
N ILE A 709 -19.98 16.15 25.05
CA ILE A 709 -21.28 16.70 25.45
C ILE A 709 -21.13 17.31 26.85
N ILE A 710 -21.44 18.60 26.99
CA ILE A 710 -21.49 19.31 28.26
C ILE A 710 -22.97 19.61 28.56
N SER A 711 -23.61 18.70 29.29
CA SER A 711 -25.07 18.71 29.51
C SER A 711 -25.54 19.90 30.33
N ASN A 712 -24.78 20.33 31.35
CA ASN A 712 -25.08 21.49 32.20
C ASN A 712 -25.05 22.82 31.43
N GLU A 713 -24.25 22.94 30.38
CA GLU A 713 -24.15 24.16 29.57
C GLU A 713 -25.01 24.14 28.30
N ASN A 714 -25.74 23.05 28.02
CA ASN A 714 -26.40 22.87 26.73
C ASN A 714 -25.43 23.07 25.56
N ARG A 715 -24.26 22.42 25.65
CA ARG A 715 -23.15 22.60 24.72
C ARG A 715 -22.62 21.27 24.20
N ILE A 716 -22.24 21.22 22.92
CA ILE A 716 -21.41 20.15 22.35
C ILE A 716 -20.13 20.77 21.80
N ILE A 717 -19.00 20.18 22.14
CA ILE A 717 -17.68 20.56 21.67
C ILE A 717 -17.20 19.56 20.62
N PHE A 718 -16.73 20.07 19.48
CA PHE A 718 -16.14 19.29 18.40
C PHE A 718 -14.63 19.62 18.32
N PRO A 719 -13.77 18.86 19.03
CA PRO A 719 -12.38 19.25 19.29
C PRO A 719 -11.46 19.19 18.06
N PHE A 720 -11.90 18.56 16.97
CA PHE A 720 -11.09 18.38 15.76
C PHE A 720 -11.60 19.19 14.56
N LEU A 721 -12.74 19.88 14.69
CA LEU A 721 -13.32 20.64 13.58
C LEU A 721 -12.84 22.09 13.59
N SER A 722 -12.54 22.62 12.41
CA SER A 722 -12.33 24.06 12.21
C SER A 722 -13.66 24.81 12.05
N GLU A 723 -13.62 26.15 12.09
CA GLU A 723 -14.81 26.98 11.81
C GLU A 723 -15.43 26.63 10.46
N ASN A 724 -14.62 26.46 9.41
CA ASN A 724 -15.11 26.16 8.07
C ASN A 724 -15.75 24.77 7.99
N ASP A 725 -15.18 23.78 8.68
CA ASP A 725 -15.71 22.42 8.72
C ASP A 725 -17.10 22.40 9.37
N MET A 726 -17.29 23.18 10.44
CA MET A 726 -18.59 23.30 11.11
C MET A 726 -19.61 24.07 10.28
N ARG A 727 -19.20 25.14 9.58
CA ARG A 727 -20.09 25.88 8.65
C ARG A 727 -20.71 24.91 7.64
N MET A 728 -19.90 24.05 7.04
CA MET A 728 -20.36 23.04 6.09
C MET A 728 -21.34 22.03 6.68
N ILE A 729 -21.03 21.49 7.87
CA ILE A 729 -21.92 20.55 8.56
C ILE A 729 -23.26 21.22 8.90
N LEU A 730 -23.23 22.46 9.38
CA LEU A 730 -24.44 23.22 9.68
C LEU A 730 -25.24 23.56 8.43
N THR A 731 -24.58 23.91 7.32
CA THR A 731 -25.25 24.10 6.02
C THR A 731 -26.07 22.86 5.67
N TYR A 732 -25.47 21.68 5.70
CA TYR A 732 -26.18 20.43 5.44
C TYR A 732 -27.32 20.18 6.44
N LEU A 733 -27.07 20.34 7.75
CA LEU A 733 -28.09 20.04 8.77
C LEU A 733 -29.29 20.99 8.73
N TYR A 734 -29.13 22.22 8.24
CA TYR A 734 -30.21 23.21 8.17
C TYR A 734 -30.92 23.26 6.81
N SER A 735 -30.19 23.28 5.69
CA SER A 735 -30.78 23.41 4.35
C SER A 735 -30.89 22.09 3.60
N GLY A 736 -30.05 21.11 3.96
CA GLY A 736 -29.84 19.88 3.20
C GLY A 736 -28.82 20.02 2.07
N ASP A 737 -28.21 21.19 1.90
CA ASP A 737 -27.20 21.42 0.86
C ASP A 737 -25.89 20.75 1.22
N VAL A 738 -25.31 20.06 0.23
CA VAL A 738 -24.05 19.35 0.39
C VAL A 738 -22.95 20.15 -0.30
N GLU A 739 -21.97 20.59 0.46
CA GLU A 739 -20.77 21.29 -0.04
C GLU A 739 -19.54 20.38 0.00
N LEU A 740 -18.55 20.62 -0.87
CA LEU A 740 -17.27 19.90 -0.88
C LEU A 740 -16.32 20.37 0.23
N PRO A 741 -15.82 19.47 1.10
CA PRO A 741 -14.83 19.83 2.09
C PRO A 741 -13.53 20.35 1.48
N LYS A 742 -12.74 21.07 2.30
CA LYS A 742 -11.33 21.27 1.97
C LYS A 742 -10.63 19.92 1.86
N PHE A 743 -9.64 19.83 0.98
CA PHE A 743 -9.00 18.56 0.63
C PHE A 743 -8.43 17.77 1.83
N ASP A 744 -8.00 18.48 2.86
CA ASP A 744 -7.44 17.98 4.13
C ASP A 744 -8.49 17.79 5.25
N SER A 745 -9.74 18.20 5.02
CA SER A 745 -10.84 18.10 5.99
C SER A 745 -11.79 16.93 5.76
N TYR A 746 -11.69 16.20 4.63
CA TYR A 746 -12.58 15.08 4.29
C TYR A 746 -12.70 14.03 5.40
N ALA A 747 -11.57 13.66 6.02
CA ALA A 747 -11.57 12.68 7.10
C ALA A 747 -12.31 13.20 8.34
N LYS A 748 -12.04 14.44 8.74
CA LYS A 748 -12.59 15.06 9.96
C LYS A 748 -14.10 15.29 9.82
N VAL A 749 -14.50 15.96 8.74
CA VAL A 749 -15.91 16.24 8.41
C VAL A 749 -16.68 14.92 8.22
N GLY A 750 -16.10 14.00 7.46
CA GLY A 750 -16.73 12.71 7.17
C GLY A 750 -16.94 11.84 8.41
N ARG A 751 -15.99 11.82 9.36
CA ARG A 751 -16.16 11.10 10.65
C ARG A 751 -17.31 11.67 11.48
N VAL A 752 -17.40 12.99 11.57
CA VAL A 752 -18.49 13.65 12.31
C VAL A 752 -19.84 13.46 11.62
N LEU A 753 -19.93 13.63 10.30
CA LEU A 753 -21.16 13.35 9.55
C LEU A 753 -21.62 11.90 9.72
N SER A 754 -20.68 10.94 9.75
CA SER A 754 -20.99 9.53 9.97
C SER A 754 -21.60 9.25 11.35
N LEU A 755 -21.38 10.14 12.34
CA LEU A 755 -21.99 10.07 13.65
C LEU A 755 -23.34 10.79 13.70
N LEU A 756 -23.46 11.94 13.02
CA LEU A 756 -24.63 12.79 13.12
C LEU A 756 -25.79 12.34 12.20
N VAL A 757 -25.49 11.78 11.04
CA VAL A 757 -26.46 11.56 9.97
C VAL A 757 -26.79 10.07 9.83
N SER A 758 -28.00 9.74 9.37
CA SER A 758 -28.38 8.35 9.07
C SER A 758 -27.51 7.78 7.96
N LYS A 759 -27.36 6.44 7.92
CA LYS A 759 -26.55 5.76 6.90
C LYS A 759 -26.99 6.09 5.47
N ASP A 760 -28.30 6.16 5.22
CA ASP A 760 -28.84 6.41 3.88
C ASP A 760 -28.52 7.84 3.41
N ASN A 761 -28.72 8.82 4.29
CA ASN A 761 -28.37 10.21 4.02
C ASN A 761 -26.84 10.39 3.86
N LEU A 762 -26.03 9.71 4.67
CA LEU A 762 -24.58 9.74 4.56
C LEU A 762 -24.08 9.23 3.20
N LEU A 763 -24.65 8.12 2.72
CA LEU A 763 -24.33 7.58 1.39
C LEU A 763 -24.72 8.56 0.27
N ASP A 764 -25.84 9.28 0.43
CA ASP A 764 -26.23 10.31 -0.53
C ASP A 764 -25.28 11.52 -0.51
N ILE A 765 -24.86 11.98 0.68
CA ILE A 765 -23.83 13.03 0.81
C ILE A 765 -22.54 12.65 0.07
N PHE A 766 -22.02 11.44 0.32
CA PHE A 766 -20.77 11.01 -0.33
C PHE A 766 -20.91 10.85 -1.84
N LYS A 767 -22.08 10.42 -2.31
CA LYS A 767 -22.39 10.40 -3.74
C LYS A 767 -22.41 11.81 -4.34
N GLN A 768 -22.99 12.79 -3.64
CA GLN A 768 -22.97 14.18 -4.08
C GLN A 768 -21.55 14.76 -4.08
N TRP A 769 -20.72 14.46 -3.06
CA TRP A 769 -19.30 14.82 -3.06
C TRP A 769 -18.56 14.23 -4.25
N ASP A 770 -18.81 12.96 -4.58
CA ASP A 770 -18.14 12.29 -5.70
C ASP A 770 -18.51 12.94 -7.03
N GLN A 771 -19.78 13.30 -7.22
CA GLN A 771 -20.23 13.96 -8.44
C GLN A 771 -19.77 15.42 -8.56
N GLN A 772 -19.79 16.18 -7.46
CA GLN A 772 -19.31 17.57 -7.47
C GLN A 772 -17.80 17.66 -7.73
N MET A 773 -17.01 16.79 -7.08
CA MET A 773 -15.56 16.72 -7.29
C MET A 773 -15.24 16.25 -8.72
N ALA A 774 -15.97 15.27 -9.25
CA ALA A 774 -15.83 14.82 -10.62
C ALA A 774 -16.11 15.95 -11.64
N ASN A 775 -17.20 16.69 -11.48
CA ASN A 775 -17.52 17.85 -12.33
C ASN A 775 -16.41 18.90 -12.27
N PHE A 776 -15.97 19.27 -11.07
CA PHE A 776 -14.89 20.23 -10.86
C PHE A 776 -13.61 19.83 -11.59
N LEU A 777 -13.21 18.56 -11.51
CA LEU A 777 -12.03 18.06 -12.21
C LEU A 777 -12.19 18.04 -13.73
N LEU A 778 -13.37 17.70 -14.24
CA LEU A 778 -13.65 17.69 -15.68
C LEU A 778 -13.69 19.10 -16.27
N ASP A 779 -14.28 20.06 -15.55
CA ASP A 779 -14.31 21.47 -15.96
C ASP A 779 -12.90 22.07 -15.98
N LEU A 780 -12.10 21.83 -14.94
CA LEU A 780 -10.69 22.22 -14.94
C LEU A 780 -9.91 21.56 -16.10
N ASN A 781 -10.18 20.29 -16.40
CA ASN A 781 -9.53 19.61 -17.51
C ASN A 781 -9.90 20.22 -18.88
N ARG A 782 -11.11 20.79 -19.03
CA ARG A 782 -11.53 21.52 -20.23
C ARG A 782 -10.86 22.89 -20.35
N GLU A 783 -10.52 23.56 -19.24
CA GLU A 783 -9.82 24.85 -19.22
C GLU A 783 -8.35 24.77 -19.70
N ASN A 784 -7.77 23.56 -19.81
CA ASN A 784 -6.39 23.31 -20.27
C ASN A 784 -5.30 24.08 -19.49
N ASN A 785 -5.51 24.39 -18.21
CA ASN A 785 -4.48 24.96 -17.34
C ASN A 785 -3.76 23.85 -16.55
N ASP A 786 -2.63 23.38 -17.09
CA ASP A 786 -1.91 22.21 -16.54
C ASP A 786 -1.56 22.34 -15.06
N GLU A 787 -1.05 23.49 -14.61
CA GLU A 787 -0.63 23.69 -13.22
C GLU A 787 -1.80 23.61 -12.24
N LYS A 788 -2.93 24.27 -12.58
CA LYS A 788 -4.16 24.19 -11.77
C LYS A 788 -4.71 22.78 -11.75
N ILE A 789 -4.74 22.10 -12.90
CA ILE A 789 -5.25 20.73 -13.02
C ILE A 789 -4.42 19.77 -12.16
N ILE A 790 -3.09 19.82 -12.23
CA ILE A 790 -2.21 18.94 -11.45
C ILE A 790 -2.42 19.18 -9.95
N THR A 791 -2.43 20.44 -9.51
CA THR A 791 -2.62 20.81 -8.11
C THR A 791 -3.98 20.36 -7.58
N ALA A 792 -5.05 20.62 -8.34
CA ALA A 792 -6.40 20.16 -8.00
C ALA A 792 -6.49 18.63 -7.96
N THR A 793 -5.84 17.94 -8.89
CA THR A 793 -5.86 16.47 -8.96
C THR A 793 -5.14 15.83 -7.77
N VAL A 794 -3.97 16.36 -7.37
CA VAL A 794 -3.24 15.87 -6.19
C VAL A 794 -4.06 16.10 -4.91
N LYS A 795 -4.65 17.29 -4.75
CA LYS A 795 -5.57 17.59 -3.63
C LYS A 795 -6.77 16.63 -3.61
N SER A 796 -7.35 16.36 -4.79
CA SER A 796 -8.48 15.43 -4.93
C SER A 796 -8.07 14.02 -4.53
N LEU A 797 -6.89 13.53 -4.95
CA LEU A 797 -6.39 12.22 -4.53
C LEU A 797 -6.20 12.13 -3.02
N ILE A 798 -5.69 13.17 -2.36
CA ILE A 798 -5.59 13.22 -0.89
C ILE A 798 -6.99 13.15 -0.26
N ALA A 799 -7.93 13.96 -0.74
CA ALA A 799 -9.32 14.00 -0.28
C ALA A 799 -10.00 12.63 -0.40
N ILE A 800 -9.88 11.98 -1.56
CA ILE A 800 -10.47 10.68 -1.87
C ILE A 800 -9.94 9.59 -0.94
N TYR A 801 -8.63 9.56 -0.70
CA TYR A 801 -8.00 8.58 0.19
C TYR A 801 -8.31 8.87 1.67
N SER A 802 -8.65 10.12 2.00
CA SER A 802 -9.05 10.55 3.34
C SER A 802 -10.55 10.43 3.61
N ALA A 803 -11.37 10.30 2.57
CA ALA A 803 -12.82 10.20 2.69
C ALA A 803 -13.22 8.92 3.44
N PRO A 804 -14.22 8.97 4.34
CA PRO A 804 -14.69 7.77 5.02
C PRO A 804 -15.11 6.70 4.01
N PHE A 805 -14.68 5.46 4.25
CA PHE A 805 -14.97 4.30 3.40
C PHE A 805 -14.40 4.37 1.95
N GLY A 806 -13.57 5.36 1.62
CA GLY A 806 -13.03 5.51 0.25
C GLY A 806 -14.11 5.73 -0.82
N ALA A 807 -15.19 6.42 -0.43
CA ALA A 807 -16.49 6.40 -1.11
C ALA A 807 -16.60 7.24 -2.41
N LEU A 808 -15.48 7.71 -2.99
CA LEU A 808 -15.49 8.63 -4.14
C LEU A 808 -14.90 7.99 -5.42
N PRO A 809 -15.51 6.93 -5.97
CA PRO A 809 -14.94 6.16 -7.09
C PRO A 809 -14.83 6.97 -8.39
N LEU A 810 -15.79 7.84 -8.71
CA LEU A 810 -15.77 8.61 -9.95
C LEU A 810 -14.68 9.67 -9.96
N SER A 811 -14.57 10.40 -8.86
CA SER A 811 -13.49 11.36 -8.64
C SER A 811 -12.14 10.68 -8.66
N LYS A 812 -12.03 9.49 -8.06
CA LYS A 812 -10.78 8.68 -8.08
C LYS A 812 -10.38 8.33 -9.48
N ARG A 813 -11.32 7.83 -10.28
CA ARG A 813 -11.09 7.45 -11.67
C ARG A 813 -10.57 8.61 -12.50
N ILE A 814 -11.27 9.75 -12.44
CA ILE A 814 -10.91 10.97 -13.17
C ILE A 814 -9.54 11.47 -12.70
N SER A 815 -9.32 11.55 -11.38
CA SER A 815 -8.05 12.03 -10.82
C SER A 815 -6.85 11.18 -11.24
N VAL A 816 -6.98 9.85 -11.12
CA VAL A 816 -5.93 8.90 -11.51
C VAL A 816 -5.61 9.03 -13.00
N ALA A 817 -6.63 9.12 -13.84
CA ALA A 817 -6.47 9.23 -15.28
C ALA A 817 -5.85 10.56 -15.73
N ILE A 818 -6.33 11.68 -15.17
CA ILE A 818 -5.77 13.01 -15.45
C ILE A 818 -4.30 13.05 -15.06
N LEU A 819 -3.96 12.64 -13.83
CA LEU A 819 -2.58 12.70 -13.37
C LEU A 819 -1.66 11.77 -14.18
N ALA A 820 -2.15 10.57 -14.52
CA ALA A 820 -1.41 9.64 -15.37
C ALA A 820 -1.15 10.20 -16.79
N SER A 821 -2.14 10.87 -17.39
CA SER A 821 -2.00 11.58 -18.67
C SER A 821 -0.96 12.69 -18.55
N LYS A 822 -1.04 13.53 -17.51
CA LYS A 822 -0.11 14.63 -17.28
C LYS A 822 1.32 14.15 -17.00
N ILE A 823 1.50 13.07 -16.24
CA ILE A 823 2.82 12.42 -16.07
C ILE A 823 3.35 11.94 -17.45
N ASN A 824 2.49 11.49 -18.36
CA ASN A 824 2.92 11.12 -19.71
C ASN A 824 3.34 12.32 -20.56
N GLU A 825 2.51 13.36 -20.61
CA GLU A 825 2.78 14.64 -21.29
C GLU A 825 4.10 15.29 -20.79
N TYR A 826 4.31 15.31 -19.48
CA TYR A 826 5.50 15.93 -18.86
C TYR A 826 6.78 15.11 -19.06
N LYS A 827 6.69 13.76 -19.02
CA LYS A 827 7.84 12.90 -19.36
C LYS A 827 8.31 13.14 -20.80
N ALA A 828 7.39 13.35 -21.75
CA ALA A 828 7.73 13.65 -23.14
C ALA A 828 8.35 15.05 -23.30
N THR A 829 7.84 16.05 -22.58
CA THR A 829 8.36 17.44 -22.62
C THR A 829 9.59 17.68 -21.74
N LYS A 830 10.04 16.66 -20.99
CA LYS A 830 11.14 16.72 -20.01
C LYS A 830 10.97 17.79 -18.91
N LYS A 831 9.73 18.20 -18.63
CA LYS A 831 9.40 19.11 -17.54
C LYS A 831 9.14 18.34 -16.24
N ASN A 832 9.46 18.93 -15.09
CA ASN A 832 9.09 18.33 -13.82
C ASN A 832 7.63 18.70 -13.47
N LEU A 833 6.81 17.69 -13.19
CA LEU A 833 5.38 17.82 -12.96
C LEU A 833 5.06 18.53 -11.63
N PHE A 834 5.91 18.38 -10.63
CA PHE A 834 5.68 18.87 -9.26
C PHE A 834 6.53 20.10 -8.94
N GLU A 835 6.77 20.97 -9.93
CA GLU A 835 7.60 22.19 -9.74
C GLU A 835 6.93 23.26 -8.88
N SER A 836 5.60 23.35 -8.84
CA SER A 836 4.93 24.41 -8.09
C SER A 836 5.26 24.33 -6.60
N GLN A 837 5.51 25.50 -5.99
CA GLN A 837 5.83 25.57 -4.56
C GLN A 837 4.70 24.96 -3.72
N GLU A 838 3.46 25.24 -4.08
CA GLU A 838 2.27 24.70 -3.41
C GLU A 838 2.23 23.17 -3.46
N LEU A 839 2.51 22.54 -4.61
CA LEU A 839 2.55 21.09 -4.73
C LEU A 839 3.67 20.49 -3.86
N ARG A 840 4.86 21.09 -3.87
CA ARG A 840 5.97 20.62 -3.01
C ARG A 840 5.61 20.68 -1.54
N GLU A 841 4.97 21.77 -1.10
CA GLU A 841 4.50 21.91 0.27
C GLU A 841 3.45 20.86 0.63
N ILE A 842 2.46 20.61 -0.25
CA ILE A 842 1.43 19.59 -0.04
C ILE A 842 2.05 18.19 0.03
N ILE A 843 2.91 17.83 -0.92
CA ILE A 843 3.57 16.52 -0.99
C ILE A 843 4.50 16.31 0.21
N SER A 844 5.15 17.37 0.71
CA SER A 844 6.00 17.27 1.90
C SER A 844 5.20 17.05 3.20
N ARG A 845 3.94 17.51 3.25
CA ARG A 845 3.05 17.39 4.42
C ARG A 845 2.19 16.12 4.36
N CYS A 846 1.83 15.68 3.17
CA CYS A 846 0.95 14.54 2.94
C CYS A 846 1.72 13.42 2.24
N ASN A 847 1.81 12.24 2.86
CA ASN A 847 2.31 11.06 2.16
C ASN A 847 1.33 10.69 1.03
N ILE A 848 1.75 10.88 -0.22
CA ILE A 848 0.95 10.58 -1.42
C ILE A 848 1.46 9.36 -2.21
N ASP A 849 2.37 8.56 -1.65
CA ASP A 849 3.03 7.47 -2.38
C ASP A 849 2.02 6.41 -2.84
N ARG A 850 1.03 6.08 -2.01
CA ARG A 850 -0.04 5.12 -2.37
C ARG A 850 -0.88 5.63 -3.54
N GLN A 851 -1.15 6.93 -3.56
CA GLN A 851 -1.90 7.64 -4.59
C GLN A 851 -1.10 7.64 -5.90
N LEU A 852 0.19 7.98 -5.84
CA LEU A 852 1.11 7.98 -6.99
C LEU A 852 1.34 6.58 -7.55
N ASN A 853 1.41 5.55 -6.71
CA ASN A 853 1.51 4.18 -7.18
C ASN A 853 0.26 3.78 -7.98
N SER A 854 -0.93 4.14 -7.51
CA SER A 854 -2.18 3.90 -8.24
C SER A 854 -2.21 4.59 -9.61
N VAL A 855 -1.66 5.81 -9.67
CA VAL A 855 -1.53 6.59 -10.90
C VAL A 855 -0.54 5.95 -11.86
N THR A 856 0.56 5.44 -11.33
CA THR A 856 1.63 4.79 -12.08
C THR A 856 1.16 3.45 -12.67
N GLU A 857 0.52 2.60 -11.86
CA GLU A 857 -0.15 1.37 -12.30
C GLU A 857 -1.15 1.64 -13.42
N PHE A 858 -2.04 2.62 -13.22
CA PHE A 858 -3.02 2.99 -14.25
C PHE A 858 -2.34 3.48 -15.53
N LYS A 859 -1.32 4.33 -15.40
CA LYS A 859 -0.51 4.80 -16.52
C LYS A 859 0.05 3.61 -17.29
N TYR A 860 0.67 2.62 -16.65
CA TYR A 860 1.24 1.46 -17.32
C TYR A 860 0.19 0.65 -18.08
N HIS A 861 -0.99 0.43 -17.50
CA HIS A 861 -2.06 -0.30 -18.18
C HIS A 861 -2.63 0.42 -19.41
N VAL A 862 -2.56 1.76 -19.44
CA VAL A 862 -3.05 2.58 -20.56
C VAL A 862 -1.97 2.88 -21.60
N ILE A 863 -0.72 3.21 -21.22
CA ILE A 863 0.32 3.60 -22.21
C ILE A 863 0.69 2.48 -23.19
N CYS A 864 0.45 1.23 -22.81
CA CYS A 864 0.62 0.06 -23.66
C CYS A 864 -0.44 -0.04 -24.78
N THR A 865 -1.33 0.95 -24.93
CA THR A 865 -2.25 1.04 -26.06
C THR A 865 -1.62 1.74 -27.25
N LYS A 866 -1.37 1.00 -28.33
CA LYS A 866 -1.13 1.55 -29.65
C LYS A 866 -2.46 1.99 -30.28
N LYS A 867 -2.51 3.22 -30.78
CA LYS A 867 -3.64 3.72 -31.58
C LYS A 867 -3.35 3.42 -33.05
N GLU A 868 -4.03 2.44 -33.64
CA GLU A 868 -3.90 2.15 -35.07
C GLU A 868 -5.20 2.45 -35.84
N TYR A 869 -5.04 3.02 -37.03
CA TYR A 869 -6.09 3.14 -38.03
C TYR A 869 -6.03 1.90 -38.91
N VAL A 870 -6.92 0.93 -38.68
CA VAL A 870 -6.89 -0.32 -39.45
C VAL A 870 -7.99 -0.30 -40.50
N ASN A 871 -7.56 -0.46 -41.75
CA ASN A 871 -8.40 -0.94 -42.83
C ASN A 871 -8.26 -2.47 -42.85
N ASN A 872 -9.36 -3.21 -42.96
CA ASN A 872 -9.54 -4.59 -42.48
C ASN A 872 -8.60 -5.72 -43.00
N ASN A 873 -7.46 -5.47 -43.67
CA ASN A 873 -6.65 -6.55 -44.28
C ASN A 873 -5.12 -6.39 -44.37
N ARG A 874 -4.45 -5.47 -43.64
CA ARG A 874 -2.96 -5.44 -43.64
C ARG A 874 -2.37 -5.04 -42.28
N TYR A 875 -1.84 -6.01 -41.55
CA TYR A 875 -0.78 -5.74 -40.56
C TYR A 875 0.52 -5.45 -41.33
N ILE A 876 0.84 -4.18 -41.53
CA ILE A 876 2.18 -3.77 -41.97
C ILE A 876 2.98 -3.50 -40.69
N ARG A 877 3.75 -4.49 -40.24
CA ARG A 877 4.77 -4.29 -39.21
C ARG A 877 5.91 -3.52 -39.88
N ILE A 878 5.98 -2.21 -39.66
CA ILE A 878 7.18 -1.42 -39.93
C ILE A 878 8.13 -1.74 -38.79
N ASN A 879 9.32 -2.28 -39.13
CA ASN A 879 10.39 -2.69 -38.23
C ASN A 879 10.67 -1.69 -37.10
#